data_AF-A0A4Y8ZVM0-F1
#
_entry.id   AF-A0A4Y8ZVM0-F1
#
_cell.length_a   1.000
_cell.length_b   1.000
_cell.length_c   1.000
_cell.angle_alpha   90.00
_cell.angle_beta   90.00
_cell.angle_gamma   90.00
#
_symmetry.space_group_name_H-M   'P 1'
#
loop_
_entity.id
_entity.type
_entity.pdbx_description
1 polymer ?
#
loop_
_entity_poly.entity_id
_entity_poly.type
_entity_poly.pdbx_seq_one_letter_code
_entity_poly.pdbx_strand_id
1 'polypeptide(L)'
;MIRYILAMVAVALAAPAVAEPVRVSSPEGVLTVSVDVAPDGRPEYSVSRLGRAVIAPSRLGFLFTNAPQFLRNVKVADAGRRSEDGRWEQPWGERRFVRNRYNEVRVTMTEVAPAPGRRIDVVFRVYDDGVGFRYEFPDQAGLKQVEIAEELTEFAVADPATAWWIPAFQWTREEYLYQKTPITEVGVAQTPMTIRTGDGLHIAFHEAALVDYSGMNLQNEGQGRFRAVLTPSSEGPKVRRMAPFTTPWRTMQIADSAAGLVTNDLILNLNEPNKLGDVSWVEPFKYVGVWWEMHLDKATWGAGPKHGATTANVKRYIDFAAKNGFRGVLVEGWNEGWNDDWFANGKDFSFTRPYPDFDIEELARYARSNGVRLIGHHETAGNIAVYEPQLEAALDLYQRLGVDAVKTGYVADMGGVQTRGPDGQVRYEWHEGQRMAQHHLKVVTEAAERKIAINAHEPFKDTGLRRTYPNMVSREGARGMEYNAWGAPPNPPEHEANLVFTRMLAGPMDFTPGVISLEGKGQKIQSTIAKQLALYVVIYSPIQMAADLPENYEANPRPFQFIKDVPADWSETRVLNGEIGDFVTIARKDRKSENWYLGAITDEEGRVLSVPLSFLTPGRKYRAQIYRDGPDADYRTNGKDIVIEERQVTSADTLTLRLAAGGGQAIRFVAAR
;
A
#
# COMPACT_ATOMS: atom_id res chain seq x y z
N MET A 1 -41.03 -51.44 66.89
CA MET A 1 -41.55 -50.44 65.95
C MET A 1 -40.52 -49.33 65.79
N ILE A 2 -39.75 -49.36 64.71
CA ILE A 2 -38.70 -48.38 64.40
C ILE A 2 -39.14 -47.64 63.14
N ARG A 3 -39.25 -46.32 63.19
CA ARG A 3 -39.42 -45.45 62.02
C ARG A 3 -38.33 -44.38 62.07
N TYR A 4 -37.28 -44.57 61.28
CA TYR A 4 -36.35 -43.51 60.90
C TYR A 4 -36.84 -42.92 59.58
N ILE A 5 -37.05 -41.61 59.55
CA ILE A 5 -37.33 -40.83 58.34
C ILE A 5 -35.99 -40.27 57.85
N LEU A 6 -35.52 -40.74 56.69
CA LEU A 6 -34.41 -40.13 55.95
C LEU A 6 -34.97 -38.96 55.14
N ALA A 7 -34.49 -37.74 55.41
CA ALA A 7 -34.66 -36.60 54.54
C ALA A 7 -33.44 -36.53 53.59
N MET A 8 -33.61 -36.89 52.32
CA MET A 8 -32.64 -36.61 51.27
C MET A 8 -32.76 -35.14 50.85
N VAL A 9 -31.76 -34.33 51.19
CA VAL A 9 -31.57 -33.00 50.61
C VAL A 9 -30.91 -33.18 49.24
N ALA A 10 -31.67 -32.98 48.16
CA ALA A 10 -31.13 -32.90 46.82
C ALA A 10 -30.44 -31.54 46.64
N VAL A 11 -29.11 -31.51 46.75
CA VAL A 11 -28.31 -30.36 46.35
C VAL A 11 -28.27 -30.34 44.82
N ALA A 12 -29.10 -29.48 44.21
CA ALA A 12 -28.98 -29.17 42.80
C ALA A 12 -27.67 -28.39 42.59
N LEU A 13 -26.64 -29.08 42.12
CA LEU A 13 -25.44 -28.45 41.56
C LEU A 13 -25.86 -27.63 40.34
N ALA A 14 -26.01 -26.32 40.50
CA ALA A 14 -26.13 -25.40 39.39
C ALA A 14 -24.84 -25.50 38.57
N ALA A 15 -24.92 -26.15 37.40
CA ALA A 15 -23.83 -26.10 36.42
C ALA A 15 -23.56 -24.63 36.09
N PRO A 16 -22.30 -24.17 36.08
CA PRO A 16 -21.99 -22.81 35.69
C PRO A 16 -22.52 -22.59 34.26
N ALA A 17 -23.38 -21.57 34.09
CA ALA A 17 -23.85 -21.18 32.77
C ALA A 17 -22.64 -20.76 31.94
N VAL A 18 -22.33 -21.52 30.90
CA VAL A 18 -21.34 -21.12 29.90
C VAL A 18 -21.92 -19.90 29.19
N ALA A 19 -21.24 -18.76 29.29
CA ALA A 19 -21.68 -17.55 28.61
C ALA A 19 -21.69 -17.81 27.09
N GLU A 20 -22.77 -17.45 26.40
CA GLU A 20 -22.85 -17.63 24.96
C GLU A 20 -21.84 -16.71 24.25
N PRO A 21 -21.19 -17.17 23.16
CA PRO A 21 -20.26 -16.36 22.38
C PRO A 21 -20.94 -15.11 21.82
N VAL A 22 -20.23 -13.98 21.82
CA VAL A 22 -20.72 -12.74 21.20
C VAL A 22 -20.55 -12.84 19.69
N ARG A 23 -21.66 -12.76 18.95
CA ARG A 23 -21.66 -12.84 17.49
C ARG A 23 -22.07 -11.53 16.81
N VAL A 24 -21.50 -11.32 15.62
CA VAL A 24 -21.90 -10.29 14.64
C VAL A 24 -21.73 -10.84 13.23
N SER A 25 -22.74 -10.65 12.38
CA SER A 25 -22.70 -11.04 10.97
C SER A 25 -22.59 -9.83 10.06
N SER A 26 -22.04 -9.99 8.87
CA SER A 26 -22.02 -8.98 7.82
C SER A 26 -23.45 -8.58 7.42
N PRO A 27 -23.66 -7.43 6.75
CA PRO A 27 -24.98 -6.97 6.33
C PRO A 27 -25.82 -8.01 5.57
N GLU A 28 -25.22 -8.78 4.68
CA GLU A 28 -25.87 -9.86 3.91
C GLU A 28 -25.69 -11.26 4.55
N GLY A 29 -25.11 -11.34 5.75
CA GLY A 29 -24.89 -12.60 6.46
C GLY A 29 -23.84 -13.52 5.83
N VAL A 30 -23.01 -13.00 4.91
CA VAL A 30 -21.94 -13.75 4.24
C VAL A 30 -20.86 -14.13 5.23
N LEU A 31 -20.39 -13.18 6.03
CA LEU A 31 -19.36 -13.39 7.06
C LEU A 31 -19.98 -13.31 8.46
N THR A 32 -19.48 -14.10 9.39
CA THR A 32 -19.86 -14.01 10.81
C THR A 32 -18.61 -14.11 11.68
N VAL A 33 -18.45 -13.14 12.57
CA VAL A 33 -17.44 -13.16 13.63
C VAL A 33 -18.08 -13.67 14.92
N SER A 34 -17.40 -14.59 15.59
CA SER A 34 -17.73 -15.04 16.95
C SER A 34 -16.57 -14.71 17.88
N VAL A 35 -16.84 -13.99 18.96
CA VAL A 35 -15.87 -13.63 20.01
C VAL A 35 -16.24 -14.37 21.29
N ASP A 36 -15.26 -15.04 21.88
CA ASP A 36 -15.46 -15.88 23.05
C ASP A 36 -14.25 -15.82 24.00
N VAL A 37 -14.37 -16.47 25.15
CA VAL A 37 -13.28 -16.77 26.05
C VAL A 37 -13.15 -18.29 26.14
N ALA A 38 -12.00 -18.81 25.73
CA ALA A 38 -11.67 -20.23 25.83
C ALA A 38 -11.80 -20.73 27.29
N PRO A 39 -12.03 -22.04 27.53
CA PRO A 39 -12.18 -22.58 28.87
C PRO A 39 -11.00 -22.29 29.82
N ASP A 40 -9.82 -22.01 29.28
CA ASP A 40 -8.61 -21.65 30.03
C ASP A 40 -8.46 -20.13 30.29
N GLY A 41 -9.53 -19.37 30.05
CA GLY A 41 -9.68 -17.95 30.36
C GLY A 41 -9.06 -16.99 29.34
N ARG A 42 -8.73 -17.47 28.12
CA ARG A 42 -8.09 -16.66 27.06
C ARG A 42 -9.13 -16.11 26.08
N PRO A 43 -9.09 -14.82 25.73
CA PRO A 43 -9.99 -14.27 24.72
C PRO A 43 -9.59 -14.75 23.32
N GLU A 44 -10.60 -15.10 22.52
CA GLU A 44 -10.41 -15.58 21.15
C GLU A 44 -11.54 -15.08 20.23
N TYR A 45 -11.28 -15.12 18.93
CA TYR A 45 -12.27 -14.92 17.90
C TYR A 45 -12.17 -15.98 16.80
N SER A 46 -13.24 -16.16 16.05
CA SER A 46 -13.26 -16.93 14.82
C SER A 46 -14.10 -16.22 13.75
N VAL A 47 -13.84 -16.54 12.49
CA VAL A 47 -14.59 -16.01 11.34
C VAL A 47 -15.11 -17.18 10.53
N SER A 48 -16.41 -17.18 10.24
CA SER A 48 -17.02 -18.11 9.31
C SER A 48 -17.61 -17.38 8.10
N ARG A 49 -17.63 -18.07 6.96
CA ARG A 49 -18.28 -17.63 5.74
C ARG A 49 -19.39 -18.63 5.37
N LEU A 50 -20.63 -18.16 5.34
CA LEU A 50 -21.81 -19.01 5.06
C LEU A 50 -21.83 -20.28 5.94
N GLY A 51 -21.44 -20.15 7.21
CA GLY A 51 -21.37 -21.24 8.18
C GLY A 51 -20.11 -22.12 8.11
N ARG A 52 -19.23 -21.94 7.12
CA ARG A 52 -17.93 -22.65 7.04
C ARG A 52 -16.84 -21.85 7.71
N ALA A 53 -15.96 -22.49 8.47
CA ALA A 53 -14.84 -21.81 9.12
C ALA A 53 -13.87 -21.25 8.05
N VAL A 54 -13.45 -20.00 8.22
CA VAL A 54 -12.40 -19.34 7.42
C VAL A 54 -11.20 -19.05 8.32
N ILE A 55 -11.47 -18.48 9.49
CA ILE A 55 -10.51 -18.29 10.57
C ILE A 55 -10.98 -19.13 11.75
N ALA A 56 -10.21 -20.17 12.08
CA ALA A 56 -10.39 -20.98 13.27
C ALA A 56 -10.13 -20.15 14.55
N PRO A 57 -10.50 -20.65 15.74
CA PRO A 57 -10.26 -19.96 17.01
C PRO A 57 -8.83 -19.40 17.11
N SER A 58 -8.77 -18.08 17.23
CA SER A 58 -7.56 -17.27 17.14
C SER A 58 -7.49 -16.33 18.34
N ARG A 59 -6.36 -16.36 19.05
CA ARG A 59 -6.19 -15.63 20.32
C ARG A 59 -6.08 -14.12 20.12
N LEU A 60 -6.41 -13.42 21.19
CA LEU A 60 -6.26 -11.98 21.37
C LEU A 60 -5.46 -11.73 22.66
N GLY A 61 -4.69 -10.64 22.73
CA GLY A 61 -3.99 -10.28 23.97
C GLY A 61 -2.66 -9.56 23.77
N PHE A 62 -1.99 -9.26 24.88
CA PHE A 62 -0.77 -8.46 24.89
C PHE A 62 0.20 -8.90 25.98
N LEU A 63 1.49 -8.78 25.67
CA LEU A 63 2.56 -8.71 26.65
C LEU A 63 2.99 -7.24 26.79
N PHE A 64 3.20 -6.77 28.01
CA PHE A 64 3.66 -5.41 28.28
C PHE A 64 5.03 -5.43 28.97
N THR A 65 5.83 -4.39 28.77
CA THR A 65 7.10 -4.20 29.50
C THR A 65 6.89 -3.56 30.87
N ASN A 66 5.78 -2.84 31.06
CA ASN A 66 5.49 -2.07 32.27
C ASN A 66 4.28 -2.57 33.08
N ALA A 67 3.69 -3.72 32.71
CA ALA A 67 2.56 -4.33 33.41
C ALA A 67 2.50 -5.86 33.17
N PRO A 68 1.77 -6.64 33.99
CA PRO A 68 1.50 -8.04 33.71
C PRO A 68 0.79 -8.24 32.37
N GLN A 69 0.98 -9.38 31.70
CA GLN A 69 0.29 -9.70 30.43
C GLN A 69 -1.25 -9.57 30.55
N PHE A 70 -1.91 -9.21 29.45
CA PHE A 70 -3.37 -9.35 29.29
C PHE A 70 -3.61 -10.55 28.38
N LEU A 71 -3.85 -11.72 28.96
CA LEU A 71 -3.91 -12.98 28.22
C LEU A 71 -4.88 -14.01 28.81
N ARG A 72 -4.84 -14.24 30.12
CA ARG A 72 -5.68 -15.22 30.83
C ARG A 72 -6.58 -14.52 31.83
N ASN A 73 -7.55 -15.26 32.37
CA ASN A 73 -8.51 -14.77 33.35
C ASN A 73 -9.26 -13.55 32.81
N VAL A 74 -9.69 -13.60 31.55
CA VAL A 74 -10.50 -12.55 30.95
C VAL A 74 -11.94 -13.02 30.91
N LYS A 75 -12.90 -12.11 31.06
CA LYS A 75 -14.31 -12.35 30.76
C LYS A 75 -14.82 -11.30 29.79
N VAL A 76 -15.84 -11.67 29.02
CA VAL A 76 -16.70 -10.69 28.34
C VAL A 76 -17.59 -10.03 29.39
N ALA A 77 -17.45 -8.73 29.57
CA ALA A 77 -18.24 -7.95 30.52
C ALA A 77 -19.43 -7.24 29.87
N ASP A 78 -19.30 -6.84 28.61
CA ASP A 78 -20.34 -6.15 27.84
C ASP A 78 -20.13 -6.33 26.32
N ALA A 79 -21.18 -6.12 25.52
CA ALA A 79 -21.12 -6.15 24.07
C ALA A 79 -22.09 -5.14 23.43
N GLY A 80 -21.55 -4.01 22.96
CA GLY A 80 -22.29 -2.99 22.22
C GLY A 80 -22.31 -3.26 20.72
N ARG A 81 -23.43 -3.01 20.03
CA ARG A 81 -23.58 -3.22 18.58
C ARG A 81 -24.02 -1.94 17.88
N ARG A 82 -23.57 -1.76 16.65
CA ARG A 82 -24.10 -0.75 15.73
C ARG A 82 -23.93 -1.21 14.28
N SER A 83 -24.54 -0.48 13.36
CA SER A 83 -24.38 -0.69 11.92
C SER A 83 -24.17 0.66 11.22
N GLU A 84 -23.61 0.59 10.02
CA GLU A 84 -23.39 1.73 9.13
C GLU A 84 -23.75 1.30 7.70
N ASP A 85 -24.40 2.17 6.94
CA ASP A 85 -24.55 2.06 5.49
C ASP A 85 -24.47 3.46 4.88
N GLY A 86 -23.24 3.86 4.59
CA GLY A 86 -22.93 5.19 4.08
C GLY A 86 -22.20 5.15 2.74
N ARG A 87 -21.97 6.33 2.19
CA ARG A 87 -21.13 6.55 1.00
C ARG A 87 -20.35 7.84 1.19
N TRP A 88 -19.11 7.86 0.72
CA TRP A 88 -18.26 9.05 0.73
C TRP A 88 -17.54 9.21 -0.61
N GLU A 89 -17.09 10.43 -0.89
CA GLU A 89 -16.38 10.79 -2.13
C GLU A 89 -14.89 10.96 -1.84
N GLN A 90 -14.03 10.32 -2.64
CA GLN A 90 -12.59 10.53 -2.59
C GLN A 90 -12.23 11.82 -3.33
N PRO A 91 -11.31 12.68 -2.84
CA PRO A 91 -10.87 13.87 -3.59
C PRO A 91 -10.15 13.48 -4.90
N TRP A 92 -9.39 12.40 -4.86
CA TRP A 92 -8.73 11.71 -5.97
C TRP A 92 -8.72 10.21 -5.65
N GLY A 93 -8.67 9.33 -6.63
CA GLY A 93 -8.79 7.91 -6.35
C GLY A 93 -8.83 6.99 -7.57
N GLU A 94 -8.80 5.69 -7.27
CA GLU A 94 -9.13 4.63 -8.19
C GLU A 94 -10.64 4.53 -8.48
N ARG A 95 -11.46 5.23 -7.67
CA ARG A 95 -12.91 5.36 -7.83
C ARG A 95 -13.35 6.66 -7.14
N ARG A 96 -14.38 7.32 -7.68
CA ARG A 96 -14.88 8.58 -7.12
C ARG A 96 -15.60 8.39 -5.79
N PHE A 97 -16.43 7.36 -5.70
CA PHE A 97 -17.25 7.12 -4.53
C PHE A 97 -17.01 5.75 -3.94
N VAL A 98 -16.96 5.69 -2.61
CA VAL A 98 -16.74 4.49 -1.81
C VAL A 98 -17.96 4.26 -0.92
N ARG A 99 -18.50 3.04 -0.91
CA ARG A 99 -19.56 2.64 0.02
C ARG A 99 -18.93 2.12 1.31
N ASN A 100 -19.49 2.48 2.44
CA ASN A 100 -19.08 2.01 3.76
C ASN A 100 -20.26 1.33 4.44
N ARG A 101 -20.37 0.00 4.31
CA ARG A 101 -21.49 -0.77 4.84
C ARG A 101 -20.98 -1.92 5.70
N TYR A 102 -21.22 -1.86 7.01
CA TYR A 102 -20.78 -2.90 7.96
C TYR A 102 -21.73 -3.01 9.15
N ASN A 103 -21.67 -4.16 9.80
CA ASN A 103 -22.13 -4.32 11.18
C ASN A 103 -20.92 -4.30 12.12
N GLU A 104 -21.07 -3.73 13.30
CA GLU A 104 -20.01 -3.60 14.30
C GLU A 104 -20.43 -4.19 15.62
N VAL A 105 -19.48 -4.82 16.31
CA VAL A 105 -19.58 -5.15 17.73
C VAL A 105 -18.34 -4.65 18.47
N ARG A 106 -18.56 -3.95 19.59
CA ARG A 106 -17.54 -3.63 20.60
C ARG A 106 -17.71 -4.59 21.76
N VAL A 107 -16.73 -5.46 21.97
CA VAL A 107 -16.70 -6.42 23.07
C VAL A 107 -15.81 -5.89 24.17
N THR A 108 -16.37 -5.66 25.36
CA THR A 108 -15.60 -5.24 26.54
C THR A 108 -15.04 -6.45 27.24
N MET A 109 -13.71 -6.57 27.24
CA MET A 109 -12.98 -7.64 27.92
C MET A 109 -12.37 -7.11 29.21
N THR A 110 -12.65 -7.79 30.33
CA THR A 110 -12.14 -7.39 31.65
C THR A 110 -11.44 -8.56 32.32
N GLU A 111 -10.28 -8.31 32.91
CA GLU A 111 -9.60 -9.31 33.74
C GLU A 111 -10.41 -9.63 35.01
N VAL A 112 -10.51 -10.91 35.35
CA VAL A 112 -11.08 -11.42 36.60
C VAL A 112 -9.97 -11.75 37.59
N ALA A 113 -10.30 -11.63 38.88
CA ALA A 113 -9.35 -11.81 39.98
C ALA A 113 -8.57 -13.15 39.92
N PRO A 114 -7.32 -13.19 40.41
CA PRO A 114 -6.53 -12.09 40.98
C PRO A 114 -5.70 -11.39 39.88
N ALA A 115 -6.25 -10.31 39.32
CA ALA A 115 -5.62 -9.50 38.28
C ALA A 115 -6.08 -8.04 38.48
N PRO A 116 -5.36 -7.04 37.98
CA PRO A 116 -5.63 -5.61 38.24
C PRO A 116 -6.98 -5.08 37.71
N GLY A 117 -7.87 -5.96 37.23
CA GLY A 117 -9.21 -5.61 36.78
C GLY A 117 -9.20 -4.74 35.53
N ARG A 118 -8.15 -4.86 34.70
CA ARG A 118 -7.98 -4.03 33.51
C ARG A 118 -9.05 -4.34 32.48
N ARG A 119 -9.45 -3.31 31.76
CA ARG A 119 -10.39 -3.36 30.63
C ARG A 119 -9.65 -3.09 29.33
N ILE A 120 -9.90 -3.92 28.33
CA ILE A 120 -9.56 -3.66 26.92
C ILE A 120 -10.82 -3.96 26.11
N ASP A 121 -11.21 -3.07 25.22
CA ASP A 121 -12.30 -3.34 24.28
C ASP A 121 -11.72 -3.87 22.97
N VAL A 122 -12.43 -4.81 22.32
CA VAL A 122 -12.12 -5.25 20.95
C VAL A 122 -13.30 -4.91 20.06
N VAL A 123 -13.05 -4.10 19.02
CA VAL A 123 -14.07 -3.64 18.09
C VAL A 123 -13.90 -4.36 16.78
N PHE A 124 -14.92 -5.08 16.33
CA PHE A 124 -14.98 -5.73 15.02
C PHE A 124 -15.97 -5.00 14.11
N ARG A 125 -15.55 -4.65 12.89
CA ARG A 125 -16.41 -4.25 11.78
C ARG A 125 -16.42 -5.36 10.74
N VAL A 126 -17.62 -5.84 10.42
CA VAL A 126 -17.85 -6.97 9.51
C VAL A 126 -18.58 -6.45 8.27
N TYR A 127 -17.87 -6.49 7.15
CA TYR A 127 -18.35 -6.19 5.80
C TYR A 127 -18.68 -7.53 5.11
N ASP A 128 -19.39 -7.50 3.99
CA ASP A 128 -19.72 -8.74 3.25
C ASP A 128 -18.47 -9.39 2.61
N ASP A 129 -17.42 -8.60 2.39
CA ASP A 129 -16.17 -8.97 1.74
C ASP A 129 -14.94 -8.79 2.64
N GLY A 130 -15.13 -8.59 3.95
CA GLY A 130 -13.99 -8.54 4.86
C GLY A 130 -14.32 -8.21 6.31
N VAL A 131 -13.31 -8.37 7.17
CA VAL A 131 -13.37 -8.10 8.60
C VAL A 131 -12.22 -7.18 8.98
N GLY A 132 -12.52 -6.11 9.69
CA GLY A 132 -11.53 -5.27 10.38
C GLY A 132 -11.75 -5.34 11.88
N PHE A 133 -10.69 -5.48 12.68
CA PHE A 133 -10.81 -5.33 14.13
C PHE A 133 -9.64 -4.58 14.77
N ARG A 134 -9.89 -3.92 15.90
CA ARG A 134 -8.86 -3.21 16.67
C ARG A 134 -9.11 -3.32 18.17
N TYR A 135 -8.07 -3.06 18.95
CA TYR A 135 -8.18 -2.93 20.39
C TYR A 135 -8.33 -1.45 20.77
N GLU A 136 -9.17 -1.17 21.77
CA GLU A 136 -9.29 0.15 22.38
C GLU A 136 -8.83 0.05 23.84
N PHE A 137 -7.80 0.83 24.19
CA PHE A 137 -7.28 0.96 25.54
C PHE A 137 -7.96 2.17 26.20
N PRO A 138 -8.95 1.98 27.09
CA PRO A 138 -9.60 3.09 27.76
C PRO A 138 -8.68 3.68 28.83
N ASP A 139 -8.97 4.94 29.18
CA ASP A 139 -8.31 5.57 30.32
C ASP A 139 -8.71 4.88 31.64
N GLN A 140 -7.71 4.36 32.37
CA GLN A 140 -7.95 3.55 33.56
C GLN A 140 -6.73 3.55 34.51
N ALA A 141 -6.98 3.38 35.81
CA ALA A 141 -5.91 3.38 36.82
C ALA A 141 -4.92 2.21 36.67
N GLY A 142 -5.41 1.04 36.27
CA GLY A 142 -4.59 -0.18 36.17
C GLY A 142 -3.62 -0.22 34.98
N LEU A 143 -3.71 0.74 34.03
CA LEU A 143 -2.86 0.81 32.84
C LEU A 143 -2.95 2.18 32.14
N LYS A 144 -2.38 3.23 32.75
CA LYS A 144 -2.38 4.60 32.18
C LYS A 144 -1.42 4.76 31.00
N GLN A 145 -0.18 4.30 31.18
CA GLN A 145 0.82 4.22 30.12
C GLN A 145 0.92 2.78 29.67
N VAL A 146 0.77 2.54 28.37
CA VAL A 146 0.86 1.22 27.77
C VAL A 146 2.20 1.11 27.06
N GLU A 147 3.02 0.17 27.50
CA GLU A 147 4.28 -0.19 26.84
C GLU A 147 4.21 -1.64 26.35
N ILE A 148 3.96 -1.83 25.06
CA ILE A 148 3.71 -3.14 24.45
C ILE A 148 5.05 -3.81 24.12
N ALA A 149 5.25 -5.00 24.68
CA ALA A 149 6.34 -5.88 24.29
C ALA A 149 5.94 -6.73 23.07
N GLU A 150 4.76 -7.35 23.12
CA GLU A 150 4.20 -8.18 22.05
C GLU A 150 2.70 -8.02 21.95
N GLU A 151 2.19 -8.05 20.72
CA GLU A 151 0.78 -8.26 20.43
C GLU A 151 0.57 -9.75 20.14
N LEU A 152 -0.44 -10.37 20.77
CA LEU A 152 -0.71 -11.81 20.71
C LEU A 152 -1.88 -12.16 19.78
N THR A 153 -2.26 -11.23 18.91
CA THR A 153 -3.30 -11.42 17.89
C THR A 153 -2.93 -12.58 16.96
N GLU A 154 -3.84 -13.54 16.79
CA GLU A 154 -3.66 -14.65 15.86
C GLU A 154 -4.61 -14.59 14.65
N PHE A 155 -4.23 -15.28 13.59
CA PHE A 155 -5.00 -15.55 12.38
C PHE A 155 -4.80 -17.03 12.01
N ALA A 156 -5.68 -17.90 12.49
CA ALA A 156 -5.62 -19.33 12.20
C ALA A 156 -6.45 -19.66 10.96
N VAL A 157 -5.81 -19.76 9.79
CA VAL A 157 -6.50 -20.13 8.55
C VAL A 157 -7.03 -21.55 8.67
N ALA A 158 -8.33 -21.74 8.43
CA ALA A 158 -8.99 -23.02 8.67
C ALA A 158 -8.58 -24.11 7.67
N ASP A 159 -8.35 -23.73 6.42
CA ASP A 159 -8.06 -24.64 5.31
C ASP A 159 -6.62 -24.48 4.78
N PRO A 160 -6.05 -25.55 4.17
CA PRO A 160 -4.81 -25.43 3.42
C PRO A 160 -4.91 -24.38 2.32
N ALA A 161 -3.84 -23.60 2.15
CA ALA A 161 -3.78 -22.52 1.17
C ALA A 161 -2.38 -22.38 0.56
N THR A 162 -2.33 -21.73 -0.60
CA THR A 162 -1.10 -21.18 -1.20
C THR A 162 -0.99 -19.72 -0.80
N ALA A 163 0.21 -19.26 -0.46
CA ALA A 163 0.52 -17.89 -0.05
C ALA A 163 1.44 -17.20 -1.06
N TRP A 164 1.18 -15.91 -1.26
CA TRP A 164 2.04 -14.95 -1.96
C TRP A 164 2.50 -13.90 -0.96
N TRP A 165 3.80 -13.91 -0.68
CA TRP A 165 4.35 -13.15 0.44
C TRP A 165 5.80 -12.71 0.20
N ILE A 166 6.22 -11.66 0.88
CA ILE A 166 7.62 -11.27 1.00
C ILE A 166 8.06 -11.41 2.46
N PRO A 167 9.33 -11.74 2.71
CA PRO A 167 9.84 -11.90 4.07
C PRO A 167 9.89 -10.57 4.80
N ALA A 168 9.50 -10.58 6.08
CA ALA A 168 9.73 -9.47 7.00
C ALA A 168 11.14 -9.53 7.61
N PHE A 169 11.56 -8.40 8.19
CA PHE A 169 12.82 -8.27 8.90
C PHE A 169 14.04 -8.69 8.07
N GLN A 170 14.08 -8.23 6.82
CA GLN A 170 15.19 -8.45 5.92
C GLN A 170 15.87 -7.13 5.55
N TRP A 171 17.10 -7.22 5.06
CA TRP A 171 18.00 -6.07 4.90
C TRP A 171 17.48 -4.97 3.96
N THR A 172 16.74 -5.29 2.88
CA THR A 172 16.10 -4.30 1.97
C THR A 172 14.62 -4.06 2.25
N ARG A 173 14.17 -4.16 3.51
CA ARG A 173 12.82 -3.69 3.90
C ARG A 173 11.70 -4.47 3.16
N GLU A 174 10.88 -3.80 2.34
CA GLU A 174 9.79 -4.37 1.53
C GLU A 174 10.24 -4.72 0.09
N GLU A 175 11.47 -4.41 -0.31
CA GLU A 175 11.94 -4.57 -1.70
C GLU A 175 12.44 -5.99 -1.99
N TYR A 176 11.54 -6.96 -1.84
CA TYR A 176 11.75 -8.36 -2.20
C TYR A 176 10.81 -8.80 -3.32
N LEU A 177 11.21 -9.87 -4.01
CA LEU A 177 10.32 -10.59 -4.92
C LEU A 177 9.37 -11.46 -4.10
N TYR A 178 8.12 -11.56 -4.57
CA TYR A 178 7.11 -12.39 -3.93
C TYR A 178 7.44 -13.87 -4.06
N GLN A 179 7.26 -14.60 -2.97
CA GLN A 179 7.34 -16.05 -2.92
C GLN A 179 5.95 -16.64 -3.05
N LYS A 180 5.83 -17.74 -3.81
CA LYS A 180 4.62 -18.55 -3.92
C LYS A 180 4.85 -19.90 -3.27
N THR A 181 4.29 -20.12 -2.09
CA THR A 181 4.53 -21.34 -1.29
C THR A 181 3.22 -21.88 -0.70
N PRO A 182 3.16 -23.14 -0.26
CA PRO A 182 2.16 -23.54 0.73
C PRO A 182 2.19 -22.61 1.94
N ILE A 183 1.02 -22.31 2.52
CA ILE A 183 0.90 -21.42 3.69
C ILE A 183 1.73 -21.89 4.90
N THR A 184 1.96 -23.21 4.99
CA THR A 184 2.77 -23.83 6.04
C THR A 184 4.26 -23.53 5.94
N GLU A 185 4.74 -23.10 4.77
CA GLU A 185 6.15 -22.77 4.51
C GLU A 185 6.45 -21.27 4.67
N VAL A 186 5.43 -20.46 4.96
CA VAL A 186 5.63 -19.04 5.27
C VAL A 186 6.44 -18.94 6.56
N GLY A 187 7.50 -18.13 6.55
CA GLY A 187 8.29 -17.81 7.74
C GLY A 187 7.67 -16.65 8.52
N VAL A 188 8.28 -15.48 8.42
CA VAL A 188 7.69 -14.21 8.87
C VAL A 188 7.41 -13.38 7.62
N ALA A 189 6.14 -13.05 7.38
CA ALA A 189 5.69 -12.31 6.22
C ALA A 189 5.38 -10.85 6.55
N GLN A 190 5.73 -9.96 5.61
CA GLN A 190 5.17 -8.61 5.55
C GLN A 190 3.69 -8.67 5.15
N THR A 191 2.98 -7.56 5.34
CA THR A 191 1.60 -7.40 4.87
C THR A 191 1.50 -6.31 3.80
N PRO A 192 0.61 -6.39 2.80
CA PRO A 192 -0.41 -7.41 2.61
C PRO A 192 0.18 -8.77 2.21
N MET A 193 -0.15 -9.80 2.99
CA MET A 193 0.09 -11.19 2.62
C MET A 193 -1.22 -11.75 2.06
N THR A 194 -1.16 -12.33 0.87
CA THR A 194 -2.35 -12.86 0.19
C THR A 194 -2.28 -14.36 0.08
N ILE A 195 -3.40 -15.04 0.33
CA ILE A 195 -3.53 -16.48 0.22
C ILE A 195 -4.72 -16.87 -0.66
N ARG A 196 -4.67 -18.07 -1.22
CA ARG A 196 -5.77 -18.74 -1.91
C ARG A 196 -5.93 -20.16 -1.39
N THR A 197 -7.10 -20.49 -0.87
CA THR A 197 -7.45 -21.85 -0.40
C THR A 197 -7.65 -22.80 -1.58
N GLY A 198 -7.65 -24.11 -1.31
CA GLY A 198 -7.89 -25.13 -2.34
C GLY A 198 -9.26 -25.04 -3.01
N ASP A 199 -10.26 -24.47 -2.35
CA ASP A 199 -11.61 -24.23 -2.89
C ASP A 199 -11.77 -22.86 -3.58
N GLY A 200 -10.68 -22.08 -3.69
CA GLY A 200 -10.64 -20.83 -4.45
C GLY A 200 -10.98 -19.57 -3.67
N LEU A 201 -11.19 -19.65 -2.35
CA LEU A 201 -11.35 -18.46 -1.51
C LEU A 201 -10.02 -17.72 -1.40
N HIS A 202 -10.07 -16.40 -1.59
CA HIS A 202 -8.92 -15.53 -1.48
C HIS A 202 -9.00 -14.72 -0.18
N ILE A 203 -7.88 -14.62 0.53
CA ILE A 203 -7.78 -13.83 1.76
C ILE A 203 -6.52 -12.99 1.72
N ALA A 204 -6.64 -11.68 1.99
CA ALA A 204 -5.49 -10.81 2.21
C ALA A 204 -5.46 -10.31 3.65
N PHE A 205 -4.34 -10.56 4.33
CA PHE A 205 -4.09 -10.11 5.71
C PHE A 205 -3.28 -8.83 5.70
N HIS A 206 -3.77 -7.81 6.40
CA HIS A 206 -3.15 -6.50 6.45
C HIS A 206 -3.57 -5.71 7.70
N GLU A 207 -3.27 -4.41 7.71
CA GLU A 207 -3.72 -3.48 8.73
C GLU A 207 -4.17 -2.14 8.11
N ALA A 208 -4.99 -1.38 8.84
CA ALA A 208 -5.46 -0.07 8.41
C ALA A 208 -5.31 0.97 9.53
N ALA A 209 -5.06 2.23 9.14
CA ALA A 209 -4.86 3.37 10.02
C ALA A 209 -3.69 3.20 11.01
N LEU A 210 -2.49 2.89 10.49
CA LEU A 210 -1.27 2.82 11.31
C LEU A 210 -0.83 4.22 11.77
N VAL A 211 -1.29 4.64 12.95
CA VAL A 211 -1.01 5.95 13.54
C VAL A 211 -0.42 5.79 14.93
N ASP A 212 0.81 6.28 15.10
CA ASP A 212 1.53 6.27 16.38
C ASP A 212 1.62 4.86 17.01
N TYR A 213 1.79 3.85 16.17
CA TYR A 213 1.89 2.44 16.57
C TYR A 213 2.93 1.76 15.67
N SER A 214 3.41 0.58 16.05
CA SER A 214 4.40 -0.16 15.25
C SER A 214 3.72 -1.04 14.20
N GLY A 215 4.30 -1.12 13.00
CA GLY A 215 3.77 -1.94 11.90
C GLY A 215 3.72 -3.42 12.25
N MET A 216 2.69 -4.10 11.77
CA MET A 216 2.43 -5.52 11.99
C MET A 216 2.98 -6.39 10.84
N ASN A 217 3.75 -7.40 11.21
CA ASN A 217 4.13 -8.54 10.37
C ASN A 217 3.41 -9.81 10.85
N LEU A 218 3.51 -10.90 10.10
CA LEU A 218 2.84 -12.17 10.41
C LEU A 218 3.86 -13.29 10.54
N GLN A 219 4.00 -13.85 11.75
CA GLN A 219 4.84 -15.01 11.99
C GLN A 219 4.00 -16.28 11.97
N ASN A 220 4.42 -17.27 11.18
CA ASN A 220 3.80 -18.59 11.19
C ASN A 220 4.15 -19.34 12.49
N GLU A 221 3.13 -19.73 13.24
CA GLU A 221 3.20 -20.53 14.47
C GLU A 221 2.87 -22.02 14.20
N GLY A 222 2.79 -22.40 12.92
CA GLY A 222 2.49 -23.75 12.45
C GLY A 222 1.04 -23.94 12.00
N GLN A 223 0.83 -24.90 11.10
CA GLN A 223 -0.49 -25.33 10.62
C GLN A 223 -1.38 -24.18 10.06
N GLY A 224 -0.78 -23.17 9.43
CA GLY A 224 -1.53 -22.02 8.90
C GLY A 224 -2.03 -21.03 9.96
N ARG A 225 -1.52 -21.13 11.20
CA ARG A 225 -1.72 -20.14 12.25
C ARG A 225 -0.63 -19.08 12.19
N PHE A 226 -1.04 -17.83 12.06
CA PHE A 226 -0.14 -16.69 12.12
C PHE A 226 -0.37 -15.90 13.40
N ARG A 227 0.70 -15.36 13.98
CA ARG A 227 0.67 -14.38 15.06
C ARG A 227 1.17 -13.04 14.56
N ALA A 228 0.54 -11.95 15.01
CA ALA A 228 1.05 -10.61 14.81
C ALA A 228 2.43 -10.45 15.44
N VAL A 229 3.37 -9.90 14.69
CA VAL A 229 4.69 -9.52 15.20
C VAL A 229 4.92 -8.06 14.86
N LEU A 230 4.88 -7.21 15.88
CA LEU A 230 5.16 -5.79 15.70
C LEU A 230 6.65 -5.58 15.40
N THR A 231 6.94 -4.58 14.57
CA THR A 231 8.30 -4.16 14.27
C THR A 231 9.01 -3.68 15.55
N PRO A 232 10.28 -4.07 15.79
CA PRO A 232 11.01 -3.71 17.01
C PRO A 232 11.25 -2.20 17.16
N SER A 233 11.58 -1.78 18.39
CA SER A 233 12.09 -0.45 18.70
C SER A 233 13.39 -0.53 19.49
N SER A 234 14.27 0.46 19.34
CA SER A 234 15.49 0.58 20.14
C SER A 234 15.23 0.88 21.63
N GLU A 235 14.03 1.32 22.00
CA GLU A 235 13.72 1.76 23.36
C GLU A 235 13.26 0.62 24.29
N GLY A 236 13.10 -0.61 23.78
CA GLY A 236 12.54 -1.74 24.52
C GLY A 236 11.12 -2.09 24.09
N PRO A 237 10.07 -1.37 24.56
CA PRO A 237 8.72 -1.64 24.09
C PRO A 237 8.57 -1.25 22.62
N LYS A 238 7.90 -2.11 21.86
CA LYS A 238 7.60 -1.89 20.43
C LYS A 238 6.59 -0.77 20.22
N VAL A 239 5.76 -0.50 21.23
CA VAL A 239 4.82 0.62 21.25
C VAL A 239 4.78 1.23 22.65
N ARG A 240 4.91 2.55 22.74
CA ARG A 240 4.68 3.34 23.96
C ARG A 240 3.58 4.38 23.72
N ARG A 241 2.47 4.29 24.46
CA ARG A 241 1.29 5.18 24.32
C ARG A 241 0.67 5.52 25.67
N MET A 242 0.02 6.68 25.75
CA MET A 242 -0.86 7.03 26.87
C MET A 242 -2.31 6.66 26.52
N ALA A 243 -3.02 6.00 27.43
CA ALA A 243 -4.45 5.80 27.31
C ALA A 243 -5.22 7.14 27.49
N PRO A 244 -6.33 7.37 26.76
CA PRO A 244 -6.98 6.44 25.85
C PRO A 244 -6.37 6.44 24.45
N PHE A 245 -6.28 5.25 23.83
CA PHE A 245 -5.92 5.12 22.42
C PHE A 245 -6.45 3.82 21.81
N THR A 246 -6.27 3.66 20.49
CA THR A 246 -6.60 2.42 19.78
C THR A 246 -5.37 1.88 19.06
N THR A 247 -5.31 0.56 18.88
CA THR A 247 -4.40 -0.02 17.89
C THR A 247 -4.85 0.37 16.48
N PRO A 248 -3.99 0.21 15.47
CA PRO A 248 -4.43 0.10 14.08
C PRO A 248 -5.44 -1.05 13.95
N TRP A 249 -6.25 -1.00 12.91
CA TRP A 249 -7.11 -2.12 12.54
C TRP A 249 -6.27 -3.27 11.99
N ARG A 250 -6.60 -4.50 12.33
CA ARG A 250 -6.15 -5.72 11.68
C ARG A 250 -7.23 -6.15 10.70
N THR A 251 -6.85 -6.46 9.47
CA THR A 251 -7.81 -6.61 8.38
C THR A 251 -7.66 -7.94 7.67
N MET A 252 -8.79 -8.51 7.30
CA MET A 252 -8.92 -9.68 6.44
C MET A 252 -9.88 -9.31 5.31
N GLN A 253 -9.36 -9.05 4.12
CA GLN A 253 -10.18 -8.98 2.91
C GLN A 253 -10.46 -10.42 2.48
N ILE A 254 -11.72 -10.77 2.21
CA ILE A 254 -12.15 -12.14 1.92
C ILE A 254 -13.02 -12.12 0.66
N ALA A 255 -12.56 -12.75 -0.42
CA ALA A 255 -13.22 -12.69 -1.72
C ALA A 255 -13.27 -14.05 -2.43
N ASP A 256 -14.30 -14.26 -3.25
CA ASP A 256 -14.43 -15.46 -4.10
C ASP A 256 -13.46 -15.45 -5.31
N SER A 257 -12.74 -14.35 -5.54
CA SER A 257 -11.77 -14.21 -6.64
C SER A 257 -10.69 -13.20 -6.30
N ALA A 258 -9.53 -13.32 -6.96
CA ALA A 258 -8.44 -12.35 -6.87
C ALA A 258 -8.90 -10.93 -7.24
N ALA A 259 -9.78 -10.80 -8.25
CA ALA A 259 -10.39 -9.52 -8.65
C ALA A 259 -11.18 -8.86 -7.51
N GLY A 260 -11.88 -9.65 -6.70
CA GLY A 260 -12.64 -9.17 -5.56
C GLY A 260 -11.78 -8.51 -4.48
N LEU A 261 -10.53 -8.97 -4.29
CA LEU A 261 -9.58 -8.32 -3.37
C LEU A 261 -9.24 -6.90 -3.80
N VAL A 262 -9.01 -6.68 -5.10
CA VAL A 262 -8.58 -5.38 -5.64
C VAL A 262 -9.70 -4.34 -5.60
N THR A 263 -10.95 -4.77 -5.74
CA THR A 263 -12.12 -3.88 -5.69
C THR A 263 -12.65 -3.63 -4.28
N ASN A 264 -12.09 -4.27 -3.26
CA ASN A 264 -12.52 -4.17 -1.89
C ASN A 264 -12.01 -2.86 -1.25
N ASP A 265 -12.92 -2.13 -0.60
CA ASP A 265 -12.68 -0.78 -0.03
C ASP A 265 -12.34 -0.80 1.48
N LEU A 266 -12.12 -1.98 2.08
CA LEU A 266 -11.96 -2.17 3.53
C LEU A 266 -10.88 -1.27 4.12
N ILE A 267 -9.70 -1.20 3.49
CA ILE A 267 -8.56 -0.43 4.00
C ILE A 267 -8.91 1.05 4.14
N LEU A 268 -9.50 1.66 3.11
CA LEU A 268 -9.94 3.05 3.17
C LEU A 268 -11.09 3.25 4.16
N ASN A 269 -12.09 2.35 4.17
CA ASN A 269 -13.27 2.48 5.04
C ASN A 269 -12.94 2.45 6.54
N LEU A 270 -11.82 1.83 6.92
CA LEU A 270 -11.34 1.77 8.30
C LEU A 270 -10.51 2.99 8.74
N ASN A 271 -10.13 3.88 7.82
CA ASN A 271 -9.45 5.13 8.14
C ASN A 271 -10.42 6.23 8.54
N GLU A 272 -9.92 7.21 9.28
CA GLU A 272 -10.70 8.41 9.62
C GLU A 272 -11.01 9.23 8.34
N PRO A 273 -12.09 10.03 8.33
CA PRO A 273 -12.35 10.99 7.26
C PRO A 273 -11.22 12.01 7.10
N ASN A 274 -11.18 12.68 5.95
CA ASN A 274 -10.24 13.75 5.62
C ASN A 274 -10.16 14.82 6.74
N LYS A 275 -8.94 15.08 7.23
CA LYS A 275 -8.65 16.07 8.27
C LYS A 275 -8.00 17.36 7.74
N LEU A 276 -7.69 17.42 6.45
CA LEU A 276 -7.04 18.58 5.82
C LEU A 276 -8.03 19.63 5.29
N GLY A 277 -9.34 19.37 5.39
CA GLY A 277 -10.36 20.27 4.87
C GLY A 277 -10.34 20.32 3.34
N ASP A 278 -10.23 21.53 2.77
CA ASP A 278 -10.11 21.70 1.32
C ASP A 278 -8.75 21.21 0.81
N VAL A 279 -8.80 20.17 -0.02
CA VAL A 279 -7.64 19.53 -0.65
C VAL A 279 -7.64 19.69 -2.17
N SER A 280 -8.35 20.69 -2.70
CA SER A 280 -8.36 21.02 -4.13
C SER A 280 -6.98 21.35 -4.72
N TRP A 281 -6.02 21.67 -3.85
CA TRP A 281 -4.61 21.87 -4.20
C TRP A 281 -3.84 20.57 -4.45
N VAL A 282 -4.38 19.40 -4.07
CA VAL A 282 -3.80 18.10 -4.41
C VAL A 282 -4.42 17.63 -5.73
N GLU A 283 -3.66 17.73 -6.80
CA GLU A 283 -4.09 17.31 -8.14
C GLU A 283 -3.32 16.06 -8.59
N PRO A 284 -4.02 15.01 -9.04
CA PRO A 284 -3.36 13.91 -9.75
C PRO A 284 -2.70 14.37 -11.05
N PHE A 285 -1.51 13.85 -11.36
CA PHE A 285 -0.75 14.27 -12.53
C PHE A 285 0.21 13.20 -13.07
N LYS A 286 0.80 13.47 -14.23
CA LYS A 286 1.94 12.72 -14.76
C LYS A 286 3.19 13.58 -14.74
N TYR A 287 4.33 12.94 -14.52
CA TYR A 287 5.62 13.60 -14.43
C TYR A 287 6.73 12.83 -15.16
N VAL A 288 7.84 13.50 -15.42
CA VAL A 288 9.12 12.92 -15.88
C VAL A 288 10.19 13.27 -14.85
N GLY A 289 11.41 12.78 -14.98
CA GLY A 289 12.46 13.20 -14.06
C GLY A 289 13.88 12.98 -14.53
N VAL A 290 14.76 13.85 -14.05
CA VAL A 290 16.19 13.60 -13.96
C VAL A 290 16.34 12.55 -12.85
N TRP A 291 16.28 11.28 -13.25
CA TRP A 291 16.18 10.13 -12.35
C TRP A 291 16.82 8.88 -12.96
N TRP A 292 16.23 8.36 -14.04
CA TRP A 292 16.64 7.08 -14.66
C TRP A 292 18.08 7.11 -15.16
N GLU A 293 18.57 8.27 -15.61
CA GLU A 293 19.95 8.44 -16.04
C GLU A 293 20.99 8.12 -14.95
N MET A 294 20.66 8.31 -13.67
CA MET A 294 21.53 7.91 -12.57
C MET A 294 21.49 6.40 -12.33
N HIS A 295 20.31 5.78 -12.37
CA HIS A 295 20.19 4.31 -12.25
C HIS A 295 20.86 3.56 -13.42
N LEU A 296 21.03 4.21 -14.57
CA LEU A 296 21.73 3.69 -15.74
C LEU A 296 23.25 3.96 -15.74
N ASP A 297 23.81 4.61 -14.71
CA ASP A 297 25.20 5.14 -14.67
C ASP A 297 25.55 6.10 -15.83
N LYS A 298 24.54 6.72 -16.47
CA LYS A 298 24.74 7.75 -17.49
C LYS A 298 25.05 9.12 -16.86
N ALA A 299 24.47 9.37 -15.70
CA ALA A 299 24.70 10.54 -14.86
C ALA A 299 24.98 10.13 -13.40
N THR A 300 25.40 11.08 -12.58
CA THR A 300 25.59 10.92 -11.13
C THR A 300 24.61 11.81 -10.37
N TRP A 301 24.20 11.38 -9.17
CA TRP A 301 23.54 12.27 -8.21
C TRP A 301 24.50 13.32 -7.65
N GLY A 302 25.75 12.92 -7.35
CA GLY A 302 26.78 13.83 -6.88
C GLY A 302 27.29 14.78 -7.94
N ALA A 303 27.72 15.96 -7.50
CA ALA A 303 28.34 16.98 -8.35
C ALA A 303 29.61 16.45 -9.05
N GLY A 304 29.84 16.90 -10.28
CA GLY A 304 30.98 16.47 -11.08
C GLY A 304 30.68 16.51 -12.57
N PRO A 305 31.59 16.02 -13.43
CA PRO A 305 31.43 16.09 -14.89
C PRO A 305 30.21 15.36 -15.45
N LYS A 306 29.60 14.45 -14.68
CA LYS A 306 28.42 13.66 -15.04
C LYS A 306 27.19 14.00 -14.20
N HIS A 307 27.20 15.09 -13.45
CA HIS A 307 26.10 15.46 -12.57
C HIS A 307 24.77 15.60 -13.36
N GLY A 308 23.74 14.87 -12.93
CA GLY A 308 22.43 14.87 -13.60
C GLY A 308 21.65 16.16 -13.36
N ALA A 309 21.62 16.67 -12.13
CA ALA A 309 20.84 17.83 -11.72
C ALA A 309 21.54 19.16 -12.03
N THR A 310 21.85 19.39 -13.29
CA THR A 310 22.35 20.69 -13.76
C THR A 310 21.20 21.55 -14.30
N THR A 311 21.34 22.87 -14.20
CA THR A 311 20.37 23.83 -14.73
C THR A 311 20.05 23.59 -16.21
N ALA A 312 21.06 23.24 -17.02
CA ALA A 312 20.88 22.95 -18.44
C ALA A 312 20.08 21.67 -18.69
N ASN A 313 20.42 20.56 -18.01
CA ASN A 313 19.69 19.30 -18.17
C ASN A 313 18.25 19.43 -17.69
N VAL A 314 18.02 20.07 -16.54
CA VAL A 314 16.66 20.24 -16.00
C VAL A 314 15.79 21.10 -16.91
N LYS A 315 16.34 22.16 -17.54
CA LYS A 315 15.61 22.92 -18.58
C LYS A 315 15.21 22.05 -19.77
N ARG A 316 16.07 21.13 -20.22
CA ARG A 316 15.74 20.14 -21.27
C ARG A 316 14.55 19.26 -20.87
N TYR A 317 14.49 18.78 -19.63
CA TYR A 317 13.35 18.00 -19.14
C TYR A 317 12.08 18.85 -18.97
N ILE A 318 12.19 20.12 -18.56
CA ILE A 318 11.06 21.06 -18.49
C ILE A 318 10.47 21.27 -19.89
N ASP A 319 11.33 21.50 -20.91
CA ASP A 319 10.88 21.68 -22.29
C ASP A 319 10.19 20.41 -22.81
N PHE A 320 10.74 19.24 -22.52
CA PHE A 320 10.13 17.96 -22.87
C PHE A 320 8.77 17.76 -22.18
N ALA A 321 8.67 18.07 -20.89
CA ALA A 321 7.44 17.96 -20.11
C ALA A 321 6.35 18.88 -20.69
N ALA A 322 6.69 20.15 -20.94
CA ALA A 322 5.77 21.15 -21.50
C ALA A 322 5.26 20.74 -22.89
N LYS A 323 6.17 20.29 -23.77
CA LYS A 323 5.86 19.83 -25.13
C LYS A 323 4.91 18.62 -25.14
N ASN A 324 4.95 17.78 -24.11
CA ASN A 324 4.25 16.49 -24.09
C ASN A 324 3.11 16.40 -23.06
N GLY A 325 2.82 17.48 -22.33
CA GLY A 325 1.68 17.56 -21.40
C GLY A 325 1.92 16.89 -20.05
N PHE A 326 3.17 16.83 -19.60
CA PHE A 326 3.51 16.43 -18.23
C PHE A 326 3.50 17.65 -17.32
N ARG A 327 2.93 17.52 -16.12
CA ARG A 327 2.79 18.64 -15.17
C ARG A 327 4.08 18.93 -14.43
N GLY A 328 4.93 17.92 -14.23
CA GLY A 328 6.06 18.01 -13.32
C GLY A 328 7.35 17.36 -13.83
N VAL A 329 8.47 17.87 -13.31
CA VAL A 329 9.82 17.31 -13.48
C VAL A 329 10.41 17.05 -12.10
N LEU A 330 10.62 15.78 -11.74
CA LEU A 330 11.40 15.36 -10.58
C LEU A 330 12.88 15.61 -10.85
N VAL A 331 13.62 16.10 -9.85
CA VAL A 331 15.07 16.25 -9.92
C VAL A 331 15.71 15.71 -8.65
N GLU A 332 16.44 14.60 -8.78
CA GLU A 332 17.29 14.08 -7.70
C GLU A 332 18.74 14.53 -7.88
N GLY A 333 19.51 14.62 -6.80
CA GLY A 333 20.88 15.12 -6.83
C GLY A 333 21.01 16.65 -6.79
N TRP A 334 19.90 17.40 -6.68
CA TRP A 334 19.93 18.87 -6.76
C TRP A 334 20.65 19.56 -5.58
N ASN A 335 20.62 18.95 -4.40
CA ASN A 335 21.07 19.52 -3.13
C ASN A 335 22.45 19.03 -2.71
N GLU A 336 23.15 19.78 -1.86
CA GLU A 336 24.41 19.30 -1.32
C GLU A 336 24.23 18.07 -0.42
N GLY A 337 25.13 17.08 -0.55
CA GLY A 337 25.17 15.87 0.27
C GLY A 337 25.33 14.57 -0.53
N TRP A 338 25.11 14.59 -1.85
CA TRP A 338 25.20 13.43 -2.75
C TRP A 338 26.62 13.03 -3.19
N ASN A 339 27.65 13.36 -2.40
CA ASN A 339 29.04 12.97 -2.73
C ASN A 339 29.16 11.43 -2.79
N ASP A 340 30.24 10.91 -3.39
CA ASP A 340 30.37 9.54 -3.96
C ASP A 340 29.71 8.36 -3.21
N ASP A 341 29.60 8.38 -1.89
CA ASP A 341 28.87 7.37 -1.10
C ASP A 341 27.68 7.99 -0.34
N TRP A 342 26.68 8.48 -1.09
CA TRP A 342 25.48 9.12 -0.53
C TRP A 342 24.68 8.15 0.36
N PHE A 343 24.72 6.85 0.04
CA PHE A 343 24.09 5.79 0.81
C PHE A 343 24.60 5.75 2.26
N ALA A 344 25.91 5.94 2.47
CA ALA A 344 26.50 5.96 3.81
C ALA A 344 26.51 7.35 4.50
N ASN A 345 26.16 8.44 3.78
CA ASN A 345 26.45 9.81 4.21
C ASN A 345 25.23 10.73 4.34
N GLY A 346 24.11 10.23 4.86
CA GLY A 346 22.91 11.05 5.13
C GLY A 346 23.14 12.27 6.05
N LYS A 347 24.26 12.32 6.77
CA LYS A 347 24.64 13.42 7.67
C LYS A 347 24.94 14.74 6.94
N ASP A 348 25.34 14.67 5.67
CA ASP A 348 25.81 15.83 4.91
C ASP A 348 24.69 16.46 4.05
N PHE A 349 23.49 15.86 4.02
CA PHE A 349 22.37 16.40 3.27
C PHE A 349 21.90 17.75 3.82
N SER A 350 21.91 18.74 2.93
CA SER A 350 21.16 19.98 3.12
C SER A 350 19.88 19.93 2.32
N PHE A 351 18.74 20.21 2.94
CA PHE A 351 17.46 20.27 2.24
C PHE A 351 17.09 21.68 1.75
N THR A 352 18.04 22.62 1.84
CA THR A 352 17.84 24.03 1.47
C THR A 352 18.95 24.61 0.61
N ARG A 353 20.06 23.89 0.41
CA ARG A 353 21.23 24.36 -0.34
C ARG A 353 21.44 23.54 -1.61
N PRO A 354 21.24 24.13 -2.80
CA PRO A 354 21.52 23.47 -4.06
C PRO A 354 23.03 23.38 -4.33
N TYR A 355 23.45 22.44 -5.19
CA TYR A 355 24.79 22.49 -5.78
C TYR A 355 24.98 23.74 -6.69
N PRO A 356 26.22 24.22 -6.91
CA PRO A 356 26.47 25.44 -7.68
C PRO A 356 26.00 25.44 -9.14
N ASP A 357 25.82 24.26 -9.74
CA ASP A 357 25.35 24.07 -11.11
C ASP A 357 23.82 23.91 -11.22
N PHE A 358 23.10 23.97 -10.10
CA PHE A 358 21.64 23.92 -10.00
C PHE A 358 21.06 25.25 -9.48
N ASP A 359 20.65 26.14 -10.38
CA ASP A 359 19.99 27.39 -10.03
C ASP A 359 18.49 27.14 -9.79
N ILE A 360 18.15 26.81 -8.55
CA ILE A 360 16.78 26.43 -8.16
C ILE A 360 15.76 27.56 -8.37
N GLU A 361 16.14 28.82 -8.18
CA GLU A 361 15.26 29.97 -8.35
C GLU A 361 14.97 30.19 -9.85
N GLU A 362 16.00 30.10 -10.71
CA GLU A 362 15.86 30.14 -12.16
C GLU A 362 15.00 29.00 -12.68
N LEU A 363 15.23 27.78 -12.20
CA LEU A 363 14.49 26.59 -12.65
C LEU A 363 13.03 26.63 -12.22
N ALA A 364 12.73 27.07 -10.99
CA ALA A 364 11.35 27.25 -10.54
C ALA A 364 10.61 28.30 -11.39
N ARG A 365 11.28 29.40 -11.73
CA ARG A 365 10.76 30.44 -12.63
C ARG A 365 10.54 29.90 -14.04
N TYR A 366 11.52 29.18 -14.60
CA TYR A 366 11.48 28.63 -15.95
C TYR A 366 10.42 27.53 -16.11
N ALA A 367 10.29 26.63 -15.14
CA ALA A 367 9.23 25.63 -15.10
C ALA A 367 7.85 26.30 -15.14
N ARG A 368 7.64 27.30 -14.26
CA ARG A 368 6.38 28.04 -14.16
C ARG A 368 6.02 28.75 -15.47
N SER A 369 6.98 29.39 -16.14
CA SER A 369 6.73 30.04 -17.44
C SER A 369 6.36 29.07 -18.56
N ASN A 370 6.69 27.77 -18.40
CA ASN A 370 6.36 26.71 -19.35
C ASN A 370 5.13 25.88 -18.93
N GLY A 371 4.41 26.28 -17.87
CA GLY A 371 3.26 25.53 -17.36
C GLY A 371 3.62 24.21 -16.67
N VAL A 372 4.88 24.05 -16.26
CA VAL A 372 5.44 22.88 -15.58
C VAL A 372 5.78 23.26 -14.14
N ARG A 373 5.84 22.27 -13.24
CA ARG A 373 6.33 22.40 -11.87
C ARG A 373 7.61 21.60 -11.69
N LEU A 374 8.50 22.07 -10.83
CA LEU A 374 9.49 21.18 -10.25
C LEU A 374 8.79 20.28 -9.23
N ILE A 375 9.19 19.01 -9.18
CA ILE A 375 8.84 18.09 -8.10
C ILE A 375 10.09 17.98 -7.23
N GLY A 376 9.92 18.31 -5.95
CA GLY A 376 11.02 18.31 -5.00
C GLY A 376 11.52 16.91 -4.68
N HIS A 377 12.76 16.82 -4.19
CA HIS A 377 13.34 15.59 -3.69
C HIS A 377 14.03 15.79 -2.33
N HIS A 378 13.74 14.94 -1.35
CA HIS A 378 14.37 14.88 -0.03
C HIS A 378 14.77 13.43 0.31
N GLU A 379 15.94 13.00 -0.19
CA GLU A 379 16.58 11.76 0.30
C GLU A 379 17.23 12.00 1.66
N THR A 380 17.11 11.02 2.57
CA THR A 380 17.65 11.14 3.93
C THR A 380 18.79 10.18 4.23
N ALA A 381 19.01 9.17 3.39
CA ALA A 381 19.82 7.98 3.65
C ALA A 381 19.52 7.39 5.06
N GLY A 382 18.22 7.30 5.38
CA GLY A 382 17.70 6.88 6.67
C GLY A 382 17.95 7.85 7.84
N ASN A 383 18.60 9.00 7.63
CA ASN A 383 19.00 9.90 8.71
C ASN A 383 17.95 10.98 9.03
N ILE A 384 16.86 10.57 9.67
CA ILE A 384 15.80 11.50 10.09
C ILE A 384 16.27 12.46 11.21
N ALA A 385 17.35 12.15 11.93
CA ALA A 385 17.98 13.05 12.92
C ALA A 385 18.57 14.33 12.30
N VAL A 386 18.86 14.30 10.99
CA VAL A 386 19.32 15.44 10.18
C VAL A 386 18.17 16.07 9.39
N TYR A 387 17.21 15.28 8.92
CA TYR A 387 16.07 15.78 8.17
C TYR A 387 15.07 16.55 9.04
N GLU A 388 14.65 16.01 10.18
CA GLU A 388 13.59 16.64 10.99
C GLU A 388 13.88 18.07 11.44
N PRO A 389 15.12 18.46 11.84
CA PRO A 389 15.44 19.85 12.14
C PRO A 389 15.42 20.78 10.92
N GLN A 390 15.55 20.24 9.70
CA GLN A 390 15.55 21.00 8.45
C GLN A 390 14.18 21.01 7.74
N LEU A 391 13.25 20.15 8.18
CA LEU A 391 11.98 19.86 7.49
C LEU A 391 11.17 21.11 7.15
N GLU A 392 10.90 21.97 8.15
CA GLU A 392 10.09 23.18 7.96
C GLU A 392 10.74 24.14 6.96
N ALA A 393 12.04 24.43 7.14
CA ALA A 393 12.77 25.33 6.24
C ALA A 393 12.86 24.79 4.80
N ALA A 394 12.99 23.47 4.64
CA ALA A 394 12.98 22.82 3.33
C ALA A 394 11.61 22.93 2.65
N LEU A 395 10.53 22.70 3.40
CA LEU A 395 9.17 22.85 2.87
C LEU A 395 8.83 24.34 2.60
N ASP A 396 9.32 25.28 3.41
CA ASP A 396 9.17 26.73 3.18
C ASP A 396 9.85 27.17 1.88
N LEU A 397 11.05 26.64 1.61
CA LEU A 397 11.75 26.84 0.35
C LEU A 397 10.89 26.36 -0.83
N TYR A 398 10.39 25.13 -0.78
CA TYR A 398 9.54 24.58 -1.82
C TYR A 398 8.23 25.35 -2.02
N GLN A 399 7.57 25.75 -0.93
CA GLN A 399 6.37 26.58 -1.02
C GLN A 399 6.66 27.91 -1.73
N ARG A 400 7.76 28.60 -1.38
CA ARG A 400 8.17 29.85 -2.02
C ARG A 400 8.39 29.68 -3.53
N LEU A 401 9.03 28.58 -3.92
CA LEU A 401 9.32 28.25 -5.31
C LEU A 401 8.08 27.77 -6.08
N GLY A 402 6.99 27.43 -5.38
CA GLY A 402 5.77 26.87 -5.95
C GLY A 402 5.90 25.40 -6.35
N VAL A 403 6.75 24.65 -5.64
CA VAL A 403 6.79 23.18 -5.65
C VAL A 403 5.63 22.69 -4.79
N ASP A 404 4.78 21.85 -5.36
CA ASP A 404 3.55 21.35 -4.71
C ASP A 404 3.52 19.82 -4.54
N ALA A 405 4.61 19.14 -4.89
CA ALA A 405 4.83 17.72 -4.63
C ALA A 405 6.30 17.43 -4.35
N VAL A 406 6.58 16.52 -3.42
CA VAL A 406 7.93 16.12 -3.02
C VAL A 406 8.03 14.61 -2.94
N LYS A 407 9.05 14.05 -3.59
CA LYS A 407 9.53 12.69 -3.32
C LYS A 407 10.44 12.73 -2.09
N THR A 408 10.15 11.94 -1.07
CA THR A 408 11.04 11.72 0.08
C THR A 408 11.63 10.32 0.00
N GLY A 409 12.87 10.11 0.43
CA GLY A 409 13.52 8.79 0.47
C GLY A 409 14.18 8.51 1.82
N TYR A 410 14.23 7.24 2.19
CA TYR A 410 14.73 6.77 3.48
C TYR A 410 15.65 5.57 3.30
N VAL A 411 16.52 5.64 2.31
CA VAL A 411 17.42 4.54 1.94
C VAL A 411 18.34 4.21 3.11
N ALA A 412 18.05 3.08 3.76
CA ALA A 412 18.89 2.48 4.77
C ALA A 412 18.54 1.00 4.86
N ASP A 413 19.54 0.22 5.24
CA ASP A 413 19.30 -1.19 5.54
C ASP A 413 18.41 -1.34 6.77
N MET A 414 17.91 -2.55 6.95
CA MET A 414 17.20 -3.02 8.13
C MET A 414 17.75 -2.44 9.45
N GLY A 415 16.89 -1.73 10.18
CA GLY A 415 17.26 -1.14 11.46
C GLY A 415 18.25 0.03 11.36
N GLY A 416 18.52 0.53 10.15
CA GLY A 416 19.51 1.57 9.88
C GLY A 416 19.00 3.00 9.98
N VAL A 417 17.71 3.22 10.24
CA VAL A 417 17.16 4.59 10.38
C VAL A 417 17.76 5.26 11.60
N GLN A 418 18.35 6.44 11.42
CA GLN A 418 18.93 7.23 12.49
C GLN A 418 17.96 8.30 12.99
N THR A 419 17.54 8.20 14.25
CA THR A 419 16.67 9.17 14.93
C THR A 419 17.35 9.76 16.16
N ARG A 420 16.95 10.95 16.60
CA ARG A 420 17.26 11.44 17.94
C ARG A 420 16.29 10.85 18.95
N GLY A 421 16.80 10.26 20.03
CA GLY A 421 16.02 9.84 21.19
C GLY A 421 15.66 11.03 22.10
N PRO A 422 14.84 10.81 23.15
CA PRO A 422 14.48 11.85 24.12
C PRO A 422 15.67 12.47 24.86
N ASP A 423 16.80 11.76 24.94
CA ASP A 423 18.08 12.20 25.51
C ASP A 423 18.96 12.98 24.52
N GLY A 424 18.48 13.19 23.29
CA GLY A 424 19.20 13.87 22.20
C GLY A 424 20.23 13.00 21.47
N GLN A 425 20.47 11.76 21.93
CA GLN A 425 21.43 10.85 21.30
C GLN A 425 20.84 10.22 20.03
N VAL A 426 21.70 9.89 19.07
CA VAL A 426 21.28 9.18 17.87
C VAL A 426 21.05 7.69 18.21
N ARG A 427 19.92 7.15 17.75
CA ARG A 427 19.52 5.76 17.89
C ARG A 427 19.12 5.19 16.54
N TYR A 428 19.15 3.87 16.44
CA TYR A 428 18.88 3.11 15.23
C TYR A 428 17.52 2.43 15.31
N GLU A 429 16.65 2.70 14.33
CA GLU A 429 15.26 2.27 14.30
C GLU A 429 14.92 1.59 12.97
N TRP A 430 13.75 0.96 12.95
CA TRP A 430 13.20 0.29 11.78
C TRP A 430 12.25 1.19 11.00
N HIS A 431 12.21 1.06 9.67
CA HIS A 431 11.29 1.78 8.77
C HIS A 431 9.81 1.59 9.12
N GLU A 432 9.42 0.40 9.57
CA GLU A 432 8.06 0.10 9.99
C GLU A 432 7.82 0.22 11.52
N GLY A 433 8.79 0.75 12.28
CA GLY A 433 8.64 0.94 13.73
C GLY A 433 7.74 2.12 14.10
N GLN A 434 7.30 2.20 15.36
CA GLN A 434 6.45 3.30 15.85
C GLN A 434 7.06 4.68 15.56
N ARG A 435 8.38 4.82 15.72
CA ARG A 435 9.09 6.09 15.49
C ARG A 435 9.00 6.58 14.05
N MET A 436 9.04 5.67 13.08
CA MET A 436 8.92 6.02 11.66
C MET A 436 7.47 6.28 11.26
N ALA A 437 6.49 5.58 11.83
CA ALA A 437 5.09 5.94 11.68
C ALA A 437 4.81 7.39 12.17
N GLN A 438 5.41 7.79 13.30
CA GLN A 438 5.36 9.18 13.79
C GLN A 438 6.07 10.15 12.85
N HIS A 439 7.27 9.79 12.36
CA HIS A 439 8.05 10.60 11.43
C HIS A 439 7.27 10.91 10.14
N HIS A 440 6.76 9.88 9.47
CA HIS A 440 6.04 10.07 8.22
C HIS A 440 4.78 10.91 8.42
N LEU A 441 4.06 10.72 9.54
CA LEU A 441 2.91 11.56 9.85
C LEU A 441 3.30 13.03 10.09
N LYS A 442 4.44 13.29 10.75
CA LYS A 442 5.00 14.64 10.88
C LYS A 442 5.28 15.25 9.50
N VAL A 443 5.99 14.55 8.62
CA VAL A 443 6.29 15.03 7.25
C VAL A 443 5.02 15.36 6.48
N VAL A 444 4.02 14.47 6.52
CA VAL A 444 2.76 14.64 5.79
C VAL A 444 1.95 15.84 6.32
N THR A 445 1.91 16.02 7.64
CA THR A 445 1.16 17.13 8.26
C THR A 445 1.84 18.48 8.07
N GLU A 446 3.17 18.56 8.25
CA GLU A 446 3.97 19.77 7.96
C GLU A 446 3.90 20.19 6.50
N ALA A 447 3.91 19.22 5.58
CA ALA A 447 3.76 19.48 4.15
C ALA A 447 2.35 19.97 3.80
N ALA A 448 1.32 19.47 4.49
CA ALA A 448 -0.06 19.90 4.26
C ALA A 448 -0.28 21.36 4.62
N GLU A 449 0.36 21.88 5.68
CA GLU A 449 0.31 23.31 6.03
C GLU A 449 0.81 24.21 4.91
N ARG A 450 1.72 23.66 4.08
CA ARG A 450 2.33 24.35 2.95
C ARG A 450 1.72 24.00 1.60
N LYS A 451 0.66 23.18 1.58
CA LYS A 451 0.00 22.65 0.38
C LYS A 451 0.94 21.84 -0.52
N ILE A 452 1.74 20.98 0.09
CA ILE A 452 2.68 20.09 -0.58
C ILE A 452 2.21 18.63 -0.43
N ALA A 453 2.15 17.93 -1.55
CA ALA A 453 1.89 16.50 -1.62
C ALA A 453 3.18 15.69 -1.39
N ILE A 454 3.06 14.53 -0.73
CA ILE A 454 4.18 13.65 -0.38
C ILE A 454 4.08 12.32 -1.14
N ASN A 455 5.20 11.96 -1.77
CA ASN A 455 5.47 10.65 -2.35
C ASN A 455 6.64 10.01 -1.61
N ALA A 456 6.40 9.01 -0.76
CA ALA A 456 7.47 8.45 0.07
C ALA A 456 8.06 7.15 -0.53
N HIS A 457 9.35 7.17 -0.84
CA HIS A 457 10.18 5.97 -1.09
C HIS A 457 10.76 5.47 0.24
N GLU A 458 11.16 4.19 0.31
CA GLU A 458 11.43 3.43 1.55
C GLU A 458 10.48 3.77 2.72
N PRO A 459 9.15 3.77 2.49
CA PRO A 459 8.19 4.23 3.47
C PRO A 459 7.89 3.11 4.49
N PHE A 460 7.15 3.43 5.54
CA PHE A 460 6.23 2.44 6.09
C PHE A 460 5.19 2.00 5.03
N LYS A 461 4.66 0.78 5.08
CA LYS A 461 3.61 0.35 4.15
C LYS A 461 2.34 1.21 4.19
N ASP A 462 1.60 1.24 3.09
CA ASP A 462 0.29 1.92 3.08
C ASP A 462 -0.70 1.20 3.98
N THR A 463 -1.55 1.97 4.66
CA THR A 463 -2.61 1.47 5.54
C THR A 463 -3.89 2.29 5.36
N GLY A 464 -4.02 3.01 4.24
CA GLY A 464 -5.20 3.80 3.86
C GLY A 464 -5.22 5.24 4.36
N LEU A 465 -4.14 5.72 4.98
CA LEU A 465 -4.08 7.06 5.58
C LEU A 465 -4.26 8.20 4.57
N ARG A 466 -4.17 7.94 3.26
CA ARG A 466 -4.56 8.87 2.19
C ARG A 466 -6.02 9.35 2.30
N ARG A 467 -6.91 8.60 2.96
CA ARG A 467 -8.27 9.08 3.28
C ARG A 467 -8.25 10.23 4.28
N THR A 468 -7.45 10.08 5.33
CA THR A 468 -7.31 11.05 6.43
C THR A 468 -6.47 12.26 5.99
N TYR A 469 -5.39 12.00 5.23
CA TYR A 469 -4.43 12.98 4.75
C TYR A 469 -4.26 12.86 3.22
N PRO A 470 -5.16 13.47 2.43
CA PRO A 470 -5.14 13.35 0.97
C PRO A 470 -3.91 13.92 0.27
N ASN A 471 -2.99 14.59 0.97
CA ASN A 471 -1.71 15.00 0.39
C ASN A 471 -0.66 13.87 0.40
N MET A 472 -0.93 12.74 1.05
CA MET A 472 -0.10 11.55 0.98
C MET A 472 -0.49 10.75 -0.28
N VAL A 473 0.03 11.19 -1.43
CA VAL A 473 -0.50 10.82 -2.76
C VAL A 473 -0.05 9.45 -3.21
N SER A 474 1.19 9.07 -2.93
CA SER A 474 1.72 7.76 -3.29
C SER A 474 2.92 7.40 -2.41
N ARG A 475 3.42 6.18 -2.60
CA ARG A 475 4.64 5.70 -1.96
C ARG A 475 5.22 4.54 -2.77
N GLU A 476 6.47 4.17 -2.55
CA GLU A 476 7.04 2.97 -3.17
C GLU A 476 6.73 1.71 -2.32
N GLY A 477 7.61 1.33 -1.39
CA GLY A 477 7.37 0.25 -0.42
C GLY A 477 7.19 -1.14 -1.06
N ALA A 478 7.88 -1.39 -2.17
CA ALA A 478 8.05 -2.67 -2.86
C ALA A 478 9.07 -2.45 -4.01
N ARG A 479 9.64 -3.51 -4.59
CA ARG A 479 10.53 -3.36 -5.76
C ARG A 479 9.82 -2.63 -6.93
N GLY A 480 10.26 -1.41 -7.22
CA GLY A 480 9.82 -0.61 -8.36
C GLY A 480 10.60 -0.88 -9.64
N MET A 481 10.50 0.04 -10.61
CA MET A 481 11.23 -0.03 -11.88
C MET A 481 12.76 0.08 -11.71
N GLU A 482 13.26 0.74 -10.66
CA GLU A 482 14.69 0.86 -10.40
C GLU A 482 15.41 -0.48 -10.30
N TYR A 483 14.78 -1.49 -9.73
CA TYR A 483 15.32 -2.85 -9.67
C TYR A 483 15.46 -3.51 -11.05
N ASN A 484 14.80 -3.00 -12.09
CA ASN A 484 15.03 -3.43 -13.47
C ASN A 484 16.27 -2.78 -14.10
N ALA A 485 16.79 -1.69 -13.52
CA ALA A 485 18.08 -1.14 -13.92
C ALA A 485 19.23 -2.00 -13.40
N TRP A 486 19.28 -2.27 -12.10
CA TRP A 486 20.48 -2.80 -11.43
C TRP A 486 20.24 -4.02 -10.52
N GLY A 487 19.00 -4.44 -10.31
CA GLY A 487 18.70 -5.64 -9.53
C GLY A 487 19.35 -6.88 -10.15
N ALA A 488 19.85 -7.78 -9.29
CA ALA A 488 20.48 -9.02 -9.70
C ALA A 488 19.85 -10.20 -8.92
N PRO A 489 18.77 -10.82 -9.44
CA PRO A 489 18.13 -10.58 -10.74
C PRO A 489 17.24 -9.31 -10.77
N PRO A 490 16.90 -8.80 -11.97
CA PRO A 490 15.87 -7.77 -12.13
C PRO A 490 14.48 -8.35 -11.79
N ASN A 491 13.43 -7.54 -11.87
CA ASN A 491 12.08 -8.03 -11.58
C ASN A 491 11.68 -9.09 -12.64
N PRO A 492 11.16 -10.26 -12.24
CA PRO A 492 10.69 -11.28 -13.17
C PRO A 492 9.35 -10.87 -13.81
N PRO A 493 8.92 -11.52 -14.91
CA PRO A 493 7.70 -11.17 -15.61
C PRO A 493 6.42 -11.24 -14.76
N GLU A 494 6.36 -12.13 -13.78
CA GLU A 494 5.21 -12.24 -12.85
C GLU A 494 5.12 -11.10 -11.82
N HIS A 495 6.15 -10.25 -11.67
CA HIS A 495 6.27 -9.31 -10.56
C HIS A 495 5.08 -8.35 -10.46
N GLU A 496 4.69 -7.69 -11.55
CA GLU A 496 3.58 -6.74 -11.51
C GLU A 496 2.22 -7.43 -11.33
N ALA A 497 2.07 -8.66 -11.80
CA ALA A 497 0.88 -9.47 -11.53
C ALA A 497 0.80 -9.86 -10.04
N ASN A 498 1.95 -10.14 -9.40
CA ASN A 498 2.02 -10.33 -7.95
C ASN A 498 1.66 -9.04 -7.18
N LEU A 499 2.24 -7.89 -7.55
CA LEU A 499 1.99 -6.60 -6.89
C LEU A 499 0.49 -6.26 -6.82
N VAL A 500 -0.25 -6.47 -7.91
CA VAL A 500 -1.67 -6.12 -8.02
C VAL A 500 -2.52 -6.77 -6.93
N PHE A 501 -2.20 -8.00 -6.54
CA PHE A 501 -2.95 -8.76 -5.55
C PHE A 501 -2.26 -8.82 -4.19
N THR A 502 -1.23 -8.01 -3.97
CA THR A 502 -0.49 -7.92 -2.71
C THR A 502 -0.23 -6.45 -2.36
N ARG A 503 0.90 -5.86 -2.74
CA ARG A 503 1.27 -4.46 -2.46
C ARG A 503 0.16 -3.46 -2.82
N MET A 504 -0.52 -3.66 -3.95
CA MET A 504 -1.57 -2.75 -4.43
C MET A 504 -2.88 -2.86 -3.63
N LEU A 505 -3.05 -3.89 -2.79
CA LEU A 505 -4.18 -3.98 -1.85
C LEU A 505 -4.02 -2.98 -0.69
N ALA A 506 -2.80 -2.54 -0.39
CA ALA A 506 -2.52 -1.54 0.63
C ALA A 506 -2.90 -0.12 0.19
N GLY A 507 -2.60 0.23 -1.07
CA GLY A 507 -2.76 1.59 -1.59
C GLY A 507 -1.90 1.86 -2.85
N PRO A 508 -1.91 3.10 -3.37
CA PRO A 508 -1.17 3.46 -4.58
C PRO A 508 0.34 3.18 -4.46
N MET A 509 0.98 2.95 -5.62
CA MET A 509 2.42 2.72 -5.72
C MET A 509 3.04 3.60 -6.80
N ASP A 510 4.06 4.37 -6.46
CA ASP A 510 4.91 5.08 -7.42
C ASP A 510 5.93 4.10 -8.04
N PHE A 511 5.43 3.20 -8.90
CA PHE A 511 6.22 2.13 -9.53
C PHE A 511 7.20 2.63 -10.60
N THR A 512 7.04 3.88 -11.04
CA THR A 512 7.79 4.51 -12.15
C THR A 512 7.73 3.72 -13.48
N PRO A 513 6.53 3.47 -14.05
CA PRO A 513 6.38 2.68 -15.28
C PRO A 513 6.89 3.41 -16.53
N GLY A 514 6.87 2.70 -17.66
CA GLY A 514 6.98 3.31 -18.99
C GLY A 514 8.39 3.38 -19.55
N VAL A 515 9.30 2.49 -19.12
CA VAL A 515 10.65 2.38 -19.71
C VAL A 515 10.56 1.63 -21.05
N ILE A 516 10.15 2.33 -22.10
CA ILE A 516 9.88 1.75 -23.43
C ILE A 516 11.15 1.39 -24.22
N SER A 517 12.31 1.89 -23.79
CA SER A 517 13.61 1.41 -24.28
C SER A 517 13.87 -0.05 -23.92
N LEU A 518 13.25 -0.52 -22.81
CA LEU A 518 13.46 -1.83 -22.20
C LEU A 518 14.92 -2.09 -21.77
N GLU A 519 15.66 -1.02 -21.49
CA GLU A 519 17.07 -1.07 -21.09
C GLU A 519 17.24 -0.66 -19.63
N GLY A 520 17.95 -1.50 -18.87
CA GLY A 520 18.53 -1.18 -17.57
C GLY A 520 20.03 -0.89 -17.66
N LYS A 521 20.74 -0.99 -16.53
CA LYS A 521 22.19 -0.85 -16.45
C LYS A 521 22.89 -2.11 -16.95
N GLY A 522 23.07 -2.19 -18.26
CA GLY A 522 23.74 -3.34 -18.90
C GLY A 522 22.91 -4.63 -18.90
N GLN A 523 21.62 -4.56 -18.54
CA GLN A 523 20.67 -5.67 -18.58
C GLN A 523 19.35 -5.26 -19.22
N LYS A 524 18.62 -6.23 -19.78
CA LYS A 524 17.29 -5.99 -20.37
C LYS A 524 16.21 -6.05 -19.29
N ILE A 525 15.23 -5.17 -19.40
CA ILE A 525 14.01 -5.24 -18.60
C ILE A 525 13.17 -6.40 -19.12
N GLN A 526 12.70 -7.28 -18.23
CA GLN A 526 11.91 -8.47 -18.59
C GLN A 526 10.45 -8.09 -18.89
N SER A 527 10.23 -7.37 -19.98
CA SER A 527 8.93 -6.80 -20.35
C SER A 527 8.81 -6.58 -21.86
N THR A 528 7.60 -6.26 -22.34
CA THR A 528 7.36 -5.70 -23.67
C THR A 528 6.95 -4.23 -23.58
N ILE A 529 7.06 -3.48 -24.69
CA ILE A 529 6.58 -2.10 -24.74
C ILE A 529 5.09 -2.04 -24.39
N ALA A 530 4.27 -2.97 -24.90
CA ALA A 530 2.83 -2.96 -24.63
C ALA A 530 2.52 -3.23 -23.14
N LYS A 531 3.29 -4.08 -22.46
CA LYS A 531 3.23 -4.23 -21.00
C LYS A 531 3.55 -2.90 -20.30
N GLN A 532 4.64 -2.22 -20.68
CA GLN A 532 5.02 -0.92 -20.10
C GLN A 532 3.90 0.13 -20.22
N LEU A 533 3.15 0.13 -21.33
CA LEU A 533 1.98 0.99 -21.50
C LEU A 533 0.80 0.56 -20.61
N ALA A 534 0.54 -0.75 -20.50
CA ALA A 534 -0.55 -1.28 -19.69
C ALA A 534 -0.40 -0.97 -18.19
N LEU A 535 0.84 -0.85 -17.69
CA LEU A 535 1.13 -0.54 -16.29
C LEU A 535 0.54 0.79 -15.79
N TYR A 536 0.36 1.79 -16.66
CA TYR A 536 -0.32 3.05 -16.28
C TYR A 536 -1.79 2.86 -15.87
N VAL A 537 -2.41 1.76 -16.30
CA VAL A 537 -3.78 1.38 -15.90
C VAL A 537 -3.75 0.32 -14.81
N VAL A 538 -2.83 -0.65 -14.89
CA VAL A 538 -2.78 -1.77 -13.94
C VAL A 538 -2.29 -1.33 -12.56
N ILE A 539 -1.18 -0.61 -12.50
CA ILE A 539 -0.59 -0.12 -11.25
C ILE A 539 -1.12 1.28 -10.96
N TYR A 540 -2.10 1.37 -10.05
CA TYR A 540 -2.72 2.64 -9.71
C TYR A 540 -1.80 3.54 -8.89
N SER A 541 -1.66 4.79 -9.32
CA SER A 541 -1.12 5.91 -8.54
C SER A 541 -1.71 7.22 -9.07
N PRO A 542 -2.06 8.19 -8.20
CA PRO A 542 -2.51 9.51 -8.62
C PRO A 542 -1.37 10.36 -9.21
N ILE A 543 -0.13 9.96 -9.00
CA ILE A 543 1.05 10.53 -9.66
C ILE A 543 1.76 9.42 -10.45
N GLN A 544 1.92 9.60 -11.75
CA GLN A 544 2.49 8.56 -12.62
C GLN A 544 3.72 9.09 -13.35
N MET A 545 4.85 8.41 -13.19
CA MET A 545 6.06 8.76 -13.93
C MET A 545 6.02 8.23 -15.36
N ALA A 546 6.56 8.98 -16.30
CA ALA A 546 7.16 8.46 -17.52
C ALA A 546 8.67 8.38 -17.29
N ALA A 547 9.12 7.19 -16.86
CA ALA A 547 10.42 7.00 -16.24
C ALA A 547 11.61 7.02 -17.21
N ASP A 548 11.40 6.71 -18.48
CA ASP A 548 12.49 6.61 -19.45
C ASP A 548 13.11 7.98 -19.77
N LEU A 549 14.25 7.96 -20.45
CA LEU A 549 14.90 9.17 -20.94
C LEU A 549 14.06 9.83 -22.06
N PRO A 550 13.99 11.17 -22.12
CA PRO A 550 13.25 11.90 -23.15
C PRO A 550 13.51 11.41 -24.58
N GLU A 551 14.78 11.19 -24.93
CA GLU A 551 15.17 10.71 -26.27
C GLU A 551 14.54 9.37 -26.67
N ASN A 552 14.27 8.48 -25.70
CA ASN A 552 13.65 7.19 -25.97
C ASN A 552 12.16 7.33 -26.31
N TYR A 553 11.48 8.29 -25.68
CA TYR A 553 10.11 8.65 -26.03
C TYR A 553 10.02 9.38 -27.37
N GLU A 554 10.94 10.30 -27.66
CA GLU A 554 10.97 11.02 -28.94
C GLU A 554 11.26 10.09 -30.12
N ALA A 555 12.06 9.05 -29.92
CA ALA A 555 12.30 8.00 -30.90
C ALA A 555 11.10 7.07 -31.12
N ASN A 556 10.12 7.04 -30.20
CA ASN A 556 8.96 6.15 -30.22
C ASN A 556 7.63 6.92 -30.05
N PRO A 557 7.30 7.86 -30.95
CA PRO A 557 6.17 8.77 -30.77
C PRO A 557 4.80 8.06 -30.79
N ARG A 558 4.70 6.92 -31.50
CA ARG A 558 3.44 6.16 -31.60
C ARG A 558 3.08 5.48 -30.26
N PRO A 559 3.92 4.63 -29.64
CA PRO A 559 3.67 4.12 -28.29
C PRO A 559 3.52 5.22 -27.24
N PHE A 560 4.35 6.26 -27.31
CA PHE A 560 4.35 7.36 -26.34
C PHE A 560 3.01 8.13 -26.28
N GLN A 561 2.23 8.11 -27.37
CA GLN A 561 0.91 8.74 -27.41
C GLN A 561 -0.04 8.18 -26.33
N PHE A 562 0.03 6.88 -26.00
CA PHE A 562 -0.77 6.32 -24.91
C PHE A 562 -0.41 6.95 -23.55
N ILE A 563 0.90 7.08 -23.26
CA ILE A 563 1.39 7.68 -22.02
C ILE A 563 0.93 9.14 -21.91
N LYS A 564 0.90 9.87 -23.03
CA LYS A 564 0.37 11.25 -23.06
C LYS A 564 -1.14 11.30 -22.81
N ASP A 565 -1.87 10.29 -23.27
CA ASP A 565 -3.33 10.26 -23.21
C ASP A 565 -3.93 9.69 -21.91
N VAL A 566 -3.24 8.78 -21.22
CA VAL A 566 -3.77 8.08 -20.03
C VAL A 566 -3.87 9.03 -18.82
N PRO A 567 -5.01 9.11 -18.09
CA PRO A 567 -5.12 9.91 -16.88
C PRO A 567 -4.49 9.19 -15.67
N ALA A 568 -4.40 9.89 -14.54
CA ALA A 568 -3.94 9.32 -13.26
C ALA A 568 -5.05 9.27 -12.19
N ASP A 569 -6.29 9.66 -12.53
CA ASP A 569 -7.42 9.73 -11.59
C ASP A 569 -8.68 9.16 -12.23
N TRP A 570 -9.44 8.39 -11.46
CA TRP A 570 -10.45 7.49 -11.99
C TRP A 570 -11.79 7.66 -11.28
N SER A 571 -12.87 7.74 -12.07
CA SER A 571 -14.23 7.72 -11.50
C SER A 571 -14.67 6.31 -11.12
N GLU A 572 -14.17 5.30 -11.83
CA GLU A 572 -14.55 3.90 -11.67
C GLU A 572 -13.40 2.97 -12.06
N THR A 573 -13.27 1.85 -11.34
CA THR A 573 -12.33 0.77 -11.64
C THR A 573 -13.07 -0.56 -11.66
N ARG A 574 -12.77 -1.39 -12.67
CA ARG A 574 -13.28 -2.75 -12.85
C ARG A 574 -12.09 -3.68 -13.09
N VAL A 575 -11.92 -4.69 -12.25
CA VAL A 575 -11.02 -5.81 -12.55
C VAL A 575 -11.84 -6.86 -13.29
N LEU A 576 -11.52 -7.06 -14.57
CA LEU A 576 -12.34 -7.87 -15.48
C LEU A 576 -12.02 -9.36 -15.36
N ASN A 577 -10.75 -9.67 -15.11
CA ASN A 577 -10.23 -11.00 -14.81
C ASN A 577 -8.82 -10.87 -14.23
N GLY A 578 -8.34 -11.93 -13.59
CA GLY A 578 -6.97 -12.03 -13.11
C GLY A 578 -6.76 -13.20 -12.17
N GLU A 579 -5.50 -13.57 -12.02
CA GLU A 579 -5.01 -14.67 -11.19
C GLU A 579 -3.67 -14.25 -10.56
N ILE A 580 -3.45 -14.58 -9.28
CA ILE A 580 -2.32 -14.04 -8.52
C ILE A 580 -0.99 -14.56 -9.07
N GLY A 581 -0.11 -13.63 -9.45
CA GLY A 581 1.19 -13.91 -10.05
C GLY A 581 1.13 -14.22 -11.55
N ASP A 582 -0.05 -14.42 -12.10
CA ASP A 582 -0.20 -14.92 -13.46
C ASP A 582 -0.59 -13.80 -14.44
N PHE A 583 -1.73 -13.13 -14.21
CA PHE A 583 -2.22 -12.06 -15.11
C PHE A 583 -3.30 -11.20 -14.46
N VAL A 584 -3.54 -10.03 -15.03
CA VAL A 584 -4.72 -9.21 -14.68
C VAL A 584 -5.15 -8.33 -15.84
N THR A 585 -6.46 -8.12 -15.98
CA THR A 585 -7.04 -7.08 -16.86
C THR A 585 -7.88 -6.11 -16.05
N ILE A 586 -7.52 -4.82 -16.09
CA ILE A 586 -8.22 -3.75 -15.38
C ILE A 586 -8.74 -2.73 -16.39
N ALA A 587 -10.01 -2.36 -16.28
CA ALA A 587 -10.62 -1.23 -16.97
C ALA A 587 -10.94 -0.11 -15.98
N ARG A 588 -10.63 1.13 -16.35
CA ARG A 588 -10.88 2.31 -15.52
C ARG A 588 -11.51 3.42 -16.34
N LYS A 589 -12.49 4.11 -15.75
CA LYS A 589 -13.13 5.27 -16.35
C LYS A 589 -12.42 6.53 -15.87
N ASP A 590 -11.99 7.37 -16.80
CA ASP A 590 -11.41 8.67 -16.48
C ASP A 590 -12.35 9.45 -15.55
N ARG A 591 -11.80 10.14 -14.55
CA ARG A 591 -12.61 10.96 -13.65
C ARG A 591 -13.22 12.17 -14.35
N LYS A 592 -12.55 12.71 -15.37
CA LYS A 592 -12.91 13.98 -16.03
C LYS A 592 -13.57 13.80 -17.39
N SER A 593 -13.80 12.58 -17.86
CA SER A 593 -14.43 12.32 -19.15
C SER A 593 -15.20 10.99 -19.18
N GLU A 594 -15.85 10.73 -20.31
CA GLU A 594 -16.53 9.45 -20.57
C GLU A 594 -15.59 8.39 -21.16
N ASN A 595 -14.30 8.69 -21.27
CA ASN A 595 -13.31 7.76 -21.79
C ASN A 595 -13.02 6.65 -20.78
N TRP A 596 -12.80 5.45 -21.31
CA TRP A 596 -12.29 4.32 -20.55
C TRP A 596 -10.88 3.98 -20.99
N TYR A 597 -10.13 3.37 -20.07
CA TYR A 597 -8.79 2.85 -20.33
C TYR A 597 -8.73 1.42 -19.82
N LEU A 598 -8.06 0.54 -20.56
CA LEU A 598 -7.83 -0.84 -20.17
C LEU A 598 -6.33 -1.14 -20.22
N GLY A 599 -5.84 -1.81 -19.20
CA GLY A 599 -4.51 -2.42 -19.18
C GLY A 599 -4.65 -3.90 -18.86
N ALA A 600 -3.97 -4.74 -19.63
CA ALA A 600 -3.81 -6.16 -19.37
C ALA A 600 -2.32 -6.50 -19.36
N ILE A 601 -1.89 -7.31 -18.39
CA ILE A 601 -0.51 -7.79 -18.27
C ILE A 601 -0.50 -9.29 -17.97
N THR A 602 0.60 -9.96 -18.30
CA THR A 602 0.85 -11.36 -17.97
C THR A 602 2.25 -11.57 -17.40
N ASP A 603 2.44 -12.75 -16.82
CA ASP A 603 3.67 -13.37 -16.37
C ASP A 603 4.54 -13.87 -17.53
N GLU A 604 5.45 -14.81 -17.30
CA GLU A 604 6.35 -15.37 -18.31
C GLU A 604 5.63 -16.21 -19.38
N GLU A 605 4.35 -16.53 -19.16
CA GLU A 605 3.53 -17.29 -20.08
C GLU A 605 2.66 -16.38 -20.95
N GLY A 606 2.66 -16.63 -22.27
CA GLY A 606 1.79 -15.92 -23.20
C GLY A 606 0.33 -16.31 -23.01
N ARG A 607 -0.61 -15.36 -23.12
CA ARG A 607 -2.03 -15.58 -22.82
C ARG A 607 -2.96 -15.01 -23.87
N VAL A 608 -4.08 -15.68 -24.08
CA VAL A 608 -5.21 -15.19 -24.88
C VAL A 608 -6.42 -15.06 -23.98
N LEU A 609 -6.94 -13.84 -23.85
CA LEU A 609 -8.04 -13.52 -22.93
C LEU A 609 -9.25 -13.01 -23.72
N SER A 610 -10.44 -13.49 -23.37
CA SER A 610 -11.71 -12.98 -23.91
C SER A 610 -12.30 -11.98 -22.93
N VAL A 611 -12.45 -10.72 -23.36
CA VAL A 611 -12.86 -9.61 -22.50
C VAL A 611 -14.13 -8.95 -23.05
N PRO A 612 -15.28 -9.17 -22.43
CA PRO A 612 -16.51 -8.44 -22.73
C PRO A 612 -16.33 -6.96 -22.39
N LEU A 613 -16.78 -6.07 -23.28
CA LEU A 613 -16.72 -4.62 -23.07
C LEU A 613 -17.96 -4.06 -22.36
N SER A 614 -18.67 -4.89 -21.58
CA SER A 614 -19.91 -4.53 -20.90
C SER A 614 -19.76 -3.40 -19.86
N PHE A 615 -18.52 -3.07 -19.48
CA PHE A 615 -18.21 -1.91 -18.64
C PHE A 615 -18.38 -0.56 -19.37
N LEU A 616 -18.35 -0.55 -20.71
CA LEU A 616 -18.64 0.65 -21.49
C LEU A 616 -20.11 1.06 -21.34
N THR A 617 -20.40 2.36 -21.52
CA THR A 617 -21.78 2.86 -21.41
C THR A 617 -22.68 2.22 -22.48
N PRO A 618 -23.80 1.57 -22.08
CA PRO A 618 -24.74 0.98 -23.03
C PRO A 618 -25.26 1.97 -24.08
N GLY A 619 -25.33 1.52 -25.34
CA GLY A 619 -25.80 2.32 -26.47
C GLY A 619 -24.81 3.38 -27.01
N ARG A 620 -23.66 3.57 -26.35
CA ARG A 620 -22.62 4.50 -26.82
C ARG A 620 -21.56 3.78 -27.66
N LYS A 621 -21.10 4.46 -28.71
CA LYS A 621 -19.95 4.04 -29.53
C LYS A 621 -18.66 4.62 -28.98
N TYR A 622 -17.59 3.83 -29.06
CA TYR A 622 -16.25 4.21 -28.64
C TYR A 622 -15.26 3.91 -29.77
N ARG A 623 -14.30 4.81 -29.97
CA ARG A 623 -13.10 4.51 -30.75
C ARG A 623 -12.05 3.93 -29.81
N ALA A 624 -11.85 2.61 -29.87
CA ALA A 624 -10.78 1.91 -29.16
C ALA A 624 -9.46 2.14 -29.90
N GLN A 625 -8.49 2.76 -29.23
CA GLN A 625 -7.10 2.89 -29.66
C GLN A 625 -6.31 1.82 -28.93
N ILE A 626 -5.89 0.78 -29.64
CA ILE A 626 -5.34 -0.46 -29.10
C ILE A 626 -3.83 -0.47 -29.31
N TYR A 627 -3.08 -0.65 -28.23
CA TYR A 627 -1.63 -0.79 -28.19
C TYR A 627 -1.34 -2.18 -27.63
N ARG A 628 -0.99 -3.13 -28.49
CA ARG A 628 -0.84 -4.55 -28.10
C ARG A 628 0.48 -5.11 -28.58
N ASP A 629 0.92 -6.16 -27.91
CA ASP A 629 2.01 -6.99 -28.40
C ASP A 629 1.80 -7.38 -29.88
N GLY A 630 2.88 -7.29 -30.65
CA GLY A 630 2.90 -7.78 -32.02
C GLY A 630 3.01 -9.31 -32.08
N PRO A 631 2.85 -9.91 -33.28
CA PRO A 631 2.87 -11.36 -33.46
C PRO A 631 4.16 -12.04 -33.01
N ASP A 632 5.29 -11.34 -33.06
CA ASP A 632 6.63 -11.85 -32.73
C ASP A 632 7.13 -11.30 -31.39
N ALA A 633 6.27 -10.66 -30.61
CA ALA A 633 6.61 -10.10 -29.31
C ALA A 633 6.92 -11.21 -28.29
N ASP A 634 8.01 -11.06 -27.57
CA ASP A 634 8.43 -11.92 -26.46
C ASP A 634 9.45 -11.14 -25.61
N TYR A 635 9.29 -11.11 -24.29
CA TYR A 635 10.17 -10.33 -23.42
C TYR A 635 11.66 -10.73 -23.48
N ARG A 636 11.97 -11.95 -23.91
CA ARG A 636 13.33 -12.51 -23.96
C ARG A 636 14.04 -12.14 -25.25
N THR A 637 13.32 -12.07 -26.36
CA THR A 637 13.91 -11.93 -27.71
C THR A 637 13.51 -10.64 -28.42
N ASN A 638 12.25 -10.19 -28.30
CA ASN A 638 11.71 -9.10 -29.11
C ASN A 638 10.61 -8.32 -28.38
N GLY A 639 10.91 -7.76 -27.20
CA GLY A 639 9.94 -6.98 -26.42
C GLY A 639 9.47 -5.68 -27.08
N LYS A 640 10.06 -5.27 -28.21
CA LYS A 640 9.73 -4.02 -28.92
C LYS A 640 8.68 -4.19 -30.02
N ASP A 641 8.30 -5.41 -30.39
CA ASP A 641 7.26 -5.63 -31.39
C ASP A 641 5.87 -5.23 -30.85
N ILE A 642 5.28 -4.22 -31.47
CA ILE A 642 4.02 -3.61 -31.02
C ILE A 642 3.13 -3.28 -32.22
N VAL A 643 1.85 -3.61 -32.10
CA VAL A 643 0.81 -3.20 -33.04
C VAL A 643 -0.05 -2.12 -32.40
N ILE A 644 -0.25 -1.03 -33.14
CA ILE A 644 -1.11 0.09 -32.76
C ILE A 644 -2.20 0.25 -33.81
N GLU A 645 -3.45 0.03 -33.42
CA GLU A 645 -4.61 0.00 -34.30
C GLU A 645 -5.83 0.68 -33.67
N GLU A 646 -6.80 1.08 -34.49
CA GLU A 646 -8.06 1.66 -34.02
C GLU A 646 -9.26 0.82 -34.48
N ARG A 647 -10.26 0.70 -33.61
CA ARG A 647 -11.52 0.00 -33.92
C ARG A 647 -12.71 0.70 -33.26
N GLN A 648 -13.85 0.74 -33.95
CA GLN A 648 -15.12 1.14 -33.35
C GLN A 648 -15.70 -0.03 -32.54
N VAL A 649 -16.09 0.23 -31.29
CA VAL A 649 -16.66 -0.75 -30.37
C VAL A 649 -17.80 -0.15 -29.55
N THR A 650 -18.57 -1.03 -28.91
CA THR A 650 -19.70 -0.74 -28.04
C THR A 650 -19.66 -1.67 -26.83
N SER A 651 -20.57 -1.47 -25.87
CA SER A 651 -20.71 -2.35 -24.70
C SER A 651 -21.14 -3.78 -25.03
N ALA A 652 -21.61 -4.04 -26.26
CA ALA A 652 -22.02 -5.36 -26.73
C ALA A 652 -20.87 -6.17 -27.36
N ASP A 653 -19.72 -5.54 -27.60
CA ASP A 653 -18.56 -6.19 -28.18
C ASP A 653 -17.74 -6.97 -27.15
N THR A 654 -16.98 -7.95 -27.64
CA THR A 654 -15.95 -8.67 -26.89
C THR A 654 -14.63 -8.53 -27.63
N LEU A 655 -13.55 -8.23 -26.90
CA LEU A 655 -12.20 -8.22 -27.44
C LEU A 655 -11.44 -9.49 -27.06
N THR A 656 -10.68 -10.02 -28.01
CA THR A 656 -9.66 -11.02 -27.73
C THR A 656 -8.33 -10.29 -27.50
N LEU A 657 -7.86 -10.28 -26.26
CA LEU A 657 -6.53 -9.78 -25.92
C LEU A 657 -5.51 -10.89 -26.17
N ARG A 658 -4.38 -10.55 -26.78
CA ARG A 658 -3.26 -11.48 -27.01
C ARG A 658 -2.04 -10.86 -26.35
N LEU A 659 -1.62 -11.46 -25.25
CA LEU A 659 -0.48 -11.02 -24.46
C LEU A 659 0.68 -11.96 -24.78
N ALA A 660 1.80 -11.39 -25.21
CA ALA A 660 3.05 -12.16 -25.34
C ALA A 660 3.54 -12.63 -23.96
N ALA A 661 4.48 -13.57 -23.94
CA ALA A 661 5.24 -13.87 -22.73
C ALA A 661 5.86 -12.57 -22.17
N GLY A 662 5.68 -12.29 -20.88
CA GLY A 662 6.09 -11.04 -20.23
C GLY A 662 5.45 -9.78 -20.82
N GLY A 663 4.32 -9.95 -21.51
CA GLY A 663 3.69 -8.96 -22.35
C GLY A 663 2.44 -8.31 -21.75
N GLY A 664 1.75 -7.54 -22.59
CA GLY A 664 0.60 -6.76 -22.19
C GLY A 664 -0.15 -6.09 -23.34
N GLN A 665 -1.24 -5.43 -22.99
CA GLN A 665 -2.07 -4.67 -23.92
C GLN A 665 -2.71 -3.48 -23.21
N ALA A 666 -2.56 -2.29 -23.80
CA ALA A 666 -3.15 -1.06 -23.34
C ALA A 666 -4.18 -0.53 -24.35
N ILE A 667 -5.34 -0.07 -23.89
CA ILE A 667 -6.40 0.43 -24.76
C ILE A 667 -6.97 1.71 -24.19
N ARG A 668 -7.14 2.73 -25.04
CA ARG A 668 -7.96 3.91 -24.76
C ARG A 668 -9.26 3.82 -25.54
N PHE A 669 -10.40 3.84 -24.85
CA PHE A 669 -11.72 3.92 -25.44
C PHE A 669 -12.19 5.37 -25.42
N VAL A 670 -12.06 6.05 -26.56
CA VAL A 670 -12.50 7.43 -26.72
C VAL A 670 -14.00 7.44 -26.99
N ALA A 671 -14.79 8.03 -26.09
CA ALA A 671 -16.22 8.18 -26.26
C ALA A 671 -16.53 9.02 -27.51
N ALA A 672 -17.41 8.54 -28.39
CA ALA A 672 -17.96 9.38 -29.44
C ALA A 672 -18.76 10.54 -28.81
N ARG A 673 -18.67 11.73 -29.41
CA ARG A 673 -19.41 12.92 -28.97
C ARG A 673 -20.91 12.74 -29.16
#